data_AF-A0A945X5B6-F1
#
_entry.id   AF-A0A945X5B6-F1
#
_cell.length_a   1.000
_cell.length_b   1.000
_cell.length_c   1.000
_cell.angle_alpha   90.00
_cell.angle_beta   90.00
_cell.angle_gamma   90.00
#
_symmetry.space_group_name_H-M   'P 1'
#
loop_
_entity.id
_entity.type
_entity.pdbx_description
1 polymer ?
#
loop_
_entity_poly.entity_id
_entity_poly.type
_entity_poly.pdbx_seq_one_letter_code
_entity_poly.pdbx_strand_id
1 'polypeptide(L)'
;MCIIASVLLCTLSSAQAGNLWLFDMGSDTSPLWPGFARVTPSTSHSAEQGYGWVSKPKELRAYTASNIDALAIDDISGLRKATATFRVDVPDGDYTVWVLTGAMGNIWRLRYLRMPHELLVQGKPAATVDYGEEGLFRVANYDWKSADDPWMEFIEPRFRWLRTDAAVTEGKLVLGFRNANDFPVNAIIVASRRITDRVANQITIIDRLRRDAFHGLWQEHRPERAPIETISDEERQRGYVVAEAHCSDHFHPWSTPGVDAGREHINLFATPGAQEQVSFAVYALRDLESVTFAVSELRSKTTQLPETCVKPGLVQFAPWHAGKRDVPAYAIKECLILPLRPTSVGSKTCKRFWITIDMPADVPEGLYEGTITVNARNAPSAELRLAVRTVPVTLDPPPVERFMYFGTMYYLGKAYLPNYDVERFWDAMRAEVRFMRDNQYCRAECLIPRGSGGVKLVDGHVVSVNLRDTTRLMQILKEEDAWPRDNTMICRTGGLNLMFGGHFHRPKTPGVQFIPSEEGRRKYTEAIRFIDQHAKAEGWPEIAFECLGEFTNFRESGKTFALEVHKLLHDLGVSNTVRGNGPSDMAPIEEGLVTYPQPNWAMMFPDQLEVMRRTGKRLWAYNFSRSRFSLGWFCWRHGITRASYESGVYANGQPGNVFEITGMFPMGLPTSMTTIEPTVWLKRLVQGAVDYEYLYTLDRRLRTAEKSDNKNAQQIAREARKWLDEKLSDIPAGSTYVRGDPRSDKDVQGTFWPVRDLDRYRWQMAQFIMEIGRAMEEGQ
;
A
#
# COMPACT_ATOMS: atom_id res chain seq x y z
N MET A 1 24.21 -25.51 -15.45
CA MET A 1 24.52 -24.06 -15.51
C MET A 1 25.99 -23.75 -15.20
N CYS A 2 26.58 -24.25 -14.10
CA CYS A 2 27.99 -23.98 -13.75
C CYS A 2 28.99 -24.28 -14.89
N ILE A 3 28.87 -25.41 -15.59
CA ILE A 3 29.87 -25.84 -16.59
C ILE A 3 29.89 -24.94 -17.84
N ILE A 4 28.75 -24.42 -18.31
CA ILE A 4 28.68 -23.57 -19.52
C ILE A 4 29.13 -22.14 -19.22
N ALA A 5 28.79 -21.61 -18.04
CA ALA A 5 29.33 -20.32 -17.57
C ALA A 5 30.85 -20.39 -17.36
N SER A 6 31.37 -21.50 -16.79
CA SER A 6 32.81 -21.71 -16.63
C SER A 6 33.56 -21.83 -17.96
N VAL A 7 32.97 -22.46 -18.99
CA VAL A 7 33.65 -22.66 -20.29
C VAL A 7 33.66 -21.40 -21.17
N LEU A 8 32.60 -20.57 -21.14
CA LEU A 8 32.63 -19.27 -21.86
C LEU A 8 33.53 -18.23 -21.17
N LEU A 9 33.54 -18.17 -19.83
CA LEU A 9 34.37 -17.23 -19.06
C LEU A 9 35.83 -17.69 -18.85
N CYS A 10 36.18 -18.95 -19.11
CA CYS A 10 37.58 -19.38 -19.25
C CYS A 10 38.32 -18.61 -20.37
N THR A 11 37.60 -18.04 -21.35
CA THR A 11 38.19 -17.16 -22.38
C THR A 11 38.36 -15.68 -21.93
N LEU A 12 37.72 -15.29 -20.82
CA LEU A 12 37.87 -13.98 -20.18
C LEU A 12 38.90 -14.00 -19.04
N SER A 13 38.96 -15.09 -18.27
CA SER A 13 39.92 -15.24 -17.15
C SER A 13 41.37 -15.48 -17.61
N SER A 14 41.59 -16.02 -18.82
CA SER A 14 42.91 -16.02 -19.45
C SER A 14 43.35 -14.61 -19.90
N ALA A 15 42.48 -13.60 -19.74
CA ALA A 15 42.74 -12.19 -20.02
C ALA A 15 42.80 -11.31 -18.76
N GLN A 16 43.37 -11.82 -17.66
CA GLN A 16 44.25 -10.98 -16.82
C GLN A 16 45.57 -10.63 -17.57
N ALA A 17 45.46 -10.45 -18.89
CA ALA A 17 46.48 -10.07 -19.83
C ALA A 17 46.31 -8.58 -20.13
N GLY A 18 46.53 -7.74 -19.10
CA GLY A 18 46.72 -6.29 -19.19
C GLY A 18 45.68 -5.44 -19.93
N ASN A 19 44.49 -5.94 -20.26
CA ASN A 19 43.52 -5.26 -21.14
C ASN A 19 42.06 -5.34 -20.68
N LEU A 20 41.75 -6.06 -19.59
CA LEU A 20 40.39 -6.20 -19.04
C LEU A 20 40.45 -6.35 -17.51
N TRP A 21 39.60 -5.60 -16.81
CA TRP A 21 39.43 -5.66 -15.36
C TRP A 21 37.94 -5.71 -15.03
N LEU A 22 37.55 -6.62 -14.13
CA LEU A 22 36.16 -6.89 -13.75
C LEU A 22 36.05 -6.84 -12.23
N PHE A 23 35.20 -5.97 -11.70
CA PHE A 23 35.04 -5.74 -10.26
C PHE A 23 33.57 -5.84 -9.86
N ASP A 24 33.31 -6.63 -8.81
CA ASP A 24 31.99 -6.87 -8.25
C ASP A 24 31.94 -6.28 -6.83
N MET A 25 30.96 -5.42 -6.57
CA MET A 25 30.92 -4.53 -5.42
C MET A 25 29.96 -5.06 -4.36
N GLY A 26 30.47 -5.39 -3.18
CA GLY A 26 29.65 -6.02 -2.16
C GLY A 26 30.25 -6.06 -0.77
N SER A 27 29.69 -6.93 0.06
CA SER A 27 30.25 -7.28 1.37
C SER A 27 31.20 -8.48 1.24
N ASP A 28 31.93 -8.83 2.30
CA ASP A 28 32.78 -10.03 2.32
C ASP A 28 31.94 -11.33 2.20
N THR A 29 30.66 -11.28 2.54
CA THR A 29 29.73 -12.42 2.52
C THR A 29 28.80 -12.43 1.31
N SER A 30 28.85 -11.40 0.47
CA SER A 30 28.02 -11.33 -0.73
C SER A 30 28.33 -12.46 -1.70
N PRO A 31 27.36 -12.90 -2.53
CA PRO A 31 27.67 -13.66 -3.74
C PRO A 31 28.72 -12.92 -4.58
N LEU A 32 29.58 -13.66 -5.27
CA LEU A 32 30.55 -13.10 -6.20
C LEU A 32 30.21 -13.60 -7.59
N TRP A 33 30.03 -12.69 -8.54
CA TRP A 33 29.83 -13.07 -9.93
C TRP A 33 31.09 -13.79 -10.46
N PRO A 34 30.96 -14.99 -11.04
CA PRO A 34 32.12 -15.75 -11.50
C PRO A 34 33.00 -14.94 -12.46
N GLY A 35 34.31 -14.89 -12.16
CA GLY A 35 35.31 -14.17 -12.96
C GLY A 35 35.52 -12.70 -12.57
N PHE A 36 34.75 -12.15 -11.64
CA PHE A 36 34.94 -10.80 -11.13
C PHE A 36 35.82 -10.81 -9.87
N ALA A 37 36.57 -9.73 -9.65
CA ALA A 37 37.26 -9.51 -8.39
C ALA A 37 36.31 -8.88 -7.37
N ARG A 38 36.25 -9.46 -6.17
CA ARG A 38 35.46 -8.91 -5.06
C ARG A 38 36.05 -7.58 -4.61
N VAL A 39 35.22 -6.55 -4.55
CA VAL A 39 35.55 -5.25 -3.96
C VAL A 39 34.57 -4.99 -2.82
N THR A 40 35.10 -4.67 -1.65
CA THR A 40 34.33 -4.33 -0.45
C THR A 40 34.68 -2.92 0.02
N PRO A 41 33.93 -2.34 0.98
CA PRO A 41 34.27 -1.03 1.54
C PRO A 41 35.70 -0.93 2.10
N SER A 42 36.31 -2.06 2.48
CA SER A 42 37.68 -2.11 3.01
C SER A 42 38.76 -2.31 1.94
N THR A 43 38.39 -2.64 0.69
CA THR A 43 39.31 -2.80 -0.45
C THR A 43 39.92 -1.45 -0.83
N SER A 44 40.94 -1.03 -0.10
CA SER A 44 41.63 0.24 -0.29
C SER A 44 42.66 0.11 -1.41
N HIS A 45 42.85 1.17 -2.21
CA HIS A 45 43.88 1.17 -3.24
C HIS A 45 45.29 1.14 -2.61
N SER A 46 46.15 0.24 -3.11
CA SER A 46 47.60 0.24 -2.87
C SER A 46 48.35 -0.09 -4.16
N ALA A 47 49.65 0.20 -4.21
CA ALA A 47 50.48 -0.11 -5.37
C ALA A 47 50.59 -1.62 -5.64
N GLU A 48 50.58 -2.44 -4.60
CA GLU A 48 50.64 -3.90 -4.70
C GLU A 48 49.34 -4.49 -5.23
N GLN A 49 48.20 -3.92 -4.82
CA GLN A 49 46.90 -4.42 -5.26
C GLN A 49 46.50 -3.89 -6.64
N GLY A 50 46.92 -2.68 -7.00
CA GLY A 50 46.66 -2.07 -8.31
C GLY A 50 45.22 -1.61 -8.53
N TYR A 51 44.30 -1.80 -7.58
CA TYR A 51 42.93 -1.29 -7.64
C TYR A 51 42.34 -1.11 -6.23
N GLY A 52 41.31 -0.28 -6.09
CA GLY A 52 40.57 -0.13 -4.82
C GLY A 52 40.00 1.26 -4.60
N TRP A 53 39.34 1.43 -3.45
CA TRP A 53 38.81 2.71 -2.99
C TRP A 53 39.94 3.63 -2.51
N VAL A 54 39.93 4.87 -2.98
CA VAL A 54 40.72 5.98 -2.40
C VAL A 54 39.95 6.60 -1.22
N SER A 55 38.62 6.55 -1.27
CA SER A 55 37.75 6.92 -0.16
C SER A 55 37.96 6.01 1.06
N LYS A 56 37.81 6.56 2.26
CA LYS A 56 38.05 5.80 3.50
C LYS A 56 36.94 4.76 3.71
N PRO A 57 37.23 3.55 4.21
CA PRO A 57 36.22 2.52 4.42
C PRO A 57 35.02 2.98 5.27
N LYS A 58 35.26 3.82 6.29
CA LYS A 58 34.21 4.39 7.15
C LYS A 58 33.24 5.36 6.45
N GLU A 59 33.53 5.75 5.21
CA GLU A 59 32.70 6.64 4.38
C GLU A 59 31.87 5.85 3.36
N LEU A 60 32.10 4.54 3.27
CA LEU A 60 31.45 3.63 2.35
C LEU A 60 30.65 2.59 3.13
N ARG A 61 29.66 2.00 2.48
CA ARG A 61 28.90 0.89 3.04
C ARG A 61 28.43 -0.04 1.93
N ALA A 62 28.67 -1.33 2.15
CA ALA A 62 28.05 -2.38 1.38
C ALA A 62 26.61 -2.58 1.84
N TYR A 63 25.71 -2.76 0.89
CA TYR A 63 24.31 -3.09 1.13
C TYR A 63 23.96 -4.37 0.38
N THR A 64 22.97 -5.08 0.90
CA THR A 64 22.45 -6.30 0.29
C THR A 64 20.93 -6.23 0.31
N ALA A 65 20.31 -6.50 -0.83
CA ALA A 65 18.89 -6.56 -1.09
C ALA A 65 18.37 -8.00 -1.00
N SER A 66 17.11 -8.21 -1.39
CA SER A 66 16.50 -9.53 -1.60
C SER A 66 17.17 -10.28 -2.76
N ASN A 67 17.05 -11.61 -2.78
CA ASN A 67 17.63 -12.45 -3.83
C ASN A 67 17.11 -12.05 -5.22
N ILE A 68 18.01 -11.59 -6.10
CA ILE A 68 17.75 -11.23 -7.50
C ILE A 68 18.73 -11.99 -8.40
N ASP A 69 19.99 -11.56 -8.39
CA ASP A 69 21.14 -12.17 -9.05
C ASP A 69 22.42 -11.73 -8.32
N ALA A 70 23.56 -12.37 -8.60
CA ALA A 70 24.80 -12.10 -7.86
C ALA A 70 25.42 -10.71 -8.07
N LEU A 71 25.06 -9.95 -9.12
CA LEU A 71 25.49 -8.55 -9.34
C LEU A 71 24.46 -7.53 -8.84
N ALA A 72 23.17 -7.87 -8.83
CA ALA A 72 22.09 -6.93 -8.47
C ALA A 72 21.66 -7.02 -6.99
N ILE A 73 22.05 -8.10 -6.31
CA ILE A 73 21.70 -8.31 -4.91
C ILE A 73 22.42 -7.33 -3.99
N ASP A 74 23.54 -6.73 -4.41
CA ASP A 74 24.36 -5.87 -3.58
C ASP A 74 24.99 -4.71 -4.33
N ASP A 75 25.45 -3.74 -3.56
CA ASP A 75 26.18 -2.57 -4.03
C ASP A 75 27.07 -2.00 -2.92
N ILE A 76 27.94 -1.08 -3.33
CA ILE A 76 28.60 -0.14 -2.42
C ILE A 76 28.10 1.27 -2.71
N SER A 77 27.66 1.96 -1.67
CA SER A 77 27.28 3.37 -1.69
C SER A 77 28.06 4.15 -0.62
N GLY A 78 28.18 5.47 -0.81
CA GLY A 78 28.70 6.37 0.22
C GLY A 78 27.75 6.57 1.40
N LEU A 79 28.28 7.08 2.51
CA LEU A 79 27.49 7.43 3.71
C LEU A 79 27.19 8.94 3.83
N ARG A 80 27.77 9.75 2.93
CA ARG A 80 27.68 11.23 2.94
C ARG A 80 27.55 11.77 1.52
N LYS A 81 27.05 13.00 1.39
CA LYS A 81 27.01 13.79 0.13
C LYS A 81 28.42 14.26 -0.26
N ALA A 82 29.27 13.31 -0.64
CA ALA A 82 30.64 13.52 -1.10
C ALA A 82 30.87 12.70 -2.38
N THR A 83 32.07 12.80 -2.98
CA THR A 83 32.46 11.92 -4.07
C THR A 83 33.15 10.67 -3.49
N ALA A 84 32.63 9.48 -3.79
CA ALA A 84 33.35 8.23 -3.56
C ALA A 84 34.30 8.00 -4.75
N THR A 85 35.54 7.61 -4.49
CA THR A 85 36.57 7.50 -5.54
C THR A 85 37.17 6.11 -5.57
N PHE A 86 37.09 5.47 -6.73
CA PHE A 86 37.69 4.18 -7.04
C PHE A 86 38.80 4.36 -8.06
N ARG A 87 39.92 3.67 -7.85
CA ARG A 87 41.11 3.76 -8.71
C ARG A 87 41.48 2.37 -9.24
N VAL A 88 41.93 2.34 -10.49
CA VAL A 88 42.51 1.16 -11.13
C VAL A 88 43.81 1.58 -11.81
N ASP A 89 44.90 0.89 -11.51
CA ASP A 89 46.19 1.05 -12.18
C ASP A 89 46.14 0.25 -13.48
N VAL A 90 46.27 0.95 -14.61
CA VAL A 90 46.16 0.41 -15.97
C VAL A 90 47.22 1.09 -16.84
N PRO A 91 47.80 0.43 -17.87
CA PRO A 91 48.75 1.08 -18.77
C PRO A 91 48.17 2.33 -19.44
N ASP A 92 49.02 3.23 -19.91
CA ASP A 92 48.57 4.36 -20.72
C ASP A 92 47.87 3.88 -22.00
N GLY A 93 46.77 4.54 -22.35
CA GLY A 93 45.95 4.17 -23.49
C GLY A 93 44.48 4.56 -23.35
N ASP A 94 43.70 4.15 -24.34
CA ASP A 94 42.26 4.37 -24.38
C ASP A 94 41.49 3.16 -23.86
N TYR A 95 40.51 3.44 -23.01
CA TYR A 95 39.67 2.45 -22.36
C TYR A 95 38.20 2.78 -22.55
N THR A 96 37.37 1.74 -22.57
CA THR A 96 35.94 1.86 -22.32
C THR A 96 35.65 1.31 -20.93
N VAL A 97 34.85 2.07 -20.17
CA VAL A 97 34.43 1.74 -18.81
C VAL A 97 32.94 1.49 -18.81
N TRP A 98 32.51 0.42 -18.15
CA TRP A 98 31.12 0.17 -17.80
C TRP A 98 30.95 0.16 -16.29
N VAL A 99 29.88 0.80 -15.81
CA VAL A 99 29.49 0.80 -14.40
C VAL A 99 28.05 0.33 -14.30
N LEU A 100 27.79 -0.78 -13.60
CA LEU A 100 26.44 -1.18 -13.24
C LEU A 100 26.03 -0.40 -11.99
N THR A 101 24.93 0.34 -12.09
CA THR A 101 24.34 1.11 -11.00
C THR A 101 22.86 0.78 -10.85
N GLY A 102 22.43 0.57 -9.61
CA GLY A 102 21.07 0.22 -9.26
C GLY A 102 20.96 -0.32 -7.84
N ALA A 103 19.79 -0.17 -7.25
CA ALA A 103 19.50 -0.73 -5.94
C ALA A 103 18.03 -1.09 -5.82
N MET A 104 17.75 -2.21 -5.15
CA MET A 104 16.42 -2.50 -4.63
C MET A 104 16.39 -2.35 -3.11
N GLY A 105 15.20 -2.13 -2.56
CA GLY A 105 14.94 -2.21 -1.13
C GLY A 105 13.98 -1.13 -0.63
N ASN A 106 14.12 -0.81 0.66
CA ASN A 106 13.19 0.09 1.33
C ASN A 106 13.23 1.54 0.80
N ILE A 107 12.29 2.36 1.26
CA ILE A 107 12.14 3.78 0.92
C ILE A 107 13.43 4.61 0.99
N TRP A 108 14.41 4.27 1.84
CA TRP A 108 15.67 5.01 1.96
C TRP A 108 16.71 4.63 0.92
N ARG A 109 16.57 3.44 0.33
CA ARG A 109 17.45 2.92 -0.72
C ARG A 109 17.10 3.49 -2.09
N LEU A 110 15.89 4.01 -2.27
CA LEU A 110 15.46 4.67 -3.50
C LEU A 110 16.02 6.08 -3.69
N ARG A 111 16.91 6.59 -2.83
CA ARG A 111 17.45 7.96 -3.00
C ARG A 111 18.08 8.16 -4.38
N TYR A 112 18.70 7.12 -4.94
CA TYR A 112 19.25 7.14 -6.30
C TYR A 112 18.19 7.35 -7.40
N LEU A 113 16.93 6.96 -7.18
CA LEU A 113 15.85 7.26 -8.11
C LEU A 113 15.41 8.72 -8.09
N ARG A 114 15.71 9.45 -7.01
CA ARG A 114 15.14 10.78 -6.74
C ARG A 114 16.13 11.90 -6.95
N MET A 115 17.42 11.61 -6.82
CA MET A 115 18.50 12.58 -6.87
C MET A 115 19.35 12.31 -8.10
N PRO A 116 19.61 13.34 -8.94
CA PRO A 116 20.64 13.25 -9.94
C PRO A 116 21.99 12.89 -9.30
N HIS A 117 22.70 11.96 -9.93
CA HIS A 117 24.05 11.56 -9.53
C HIS A 117 24.90 11.28 -10.76
N GLU A 118 26.21 11.47 -10.64
CA GLU A 118 27.17 11.61 -11.71
C GLU A 118 28.32 10.63 -11.52
N LEU A 119 28.60 9.92 -12.61
CA LEU A 119 29.84 9.18 -12.78
C LEU A 119 30.88 10.17 -13.29
N LEU A 120 31.96 10.34 -12.54
CA LEU A 120 33.12 11.12 -12.92
C LEU A 120 34.20 10.18 -13.46
N VAL A 121 34.86 10.56 -14.55
CA VAL A 121 36.05 9.89 -15.09
C VAL A 121 37.17 10.91 -15.13
N GLN A 122 38.31 10.58 -14.53
CA GLN A 122 39.44 11.51 -14.38
C GLN A 122 39.00 12.88 -13.83
N GLY A 123 38.07 12.86 -12.86
CA GLY A 123 37.54 14.05 -12.19
C GLY A 123 36.47 14.85 -12.97
N LYS A 124 36.11 14.45 -14.20
CA LYS A 124 35.12 15.15 -15.03
C LYS A 124 33.81 14.35 -15.12
N PRO A 125 32.62 14.99 -15.10
CA PRO A 125 31.36 14.30 -15.33
C PRO A 125 31.35 13.60 -16.68
N ALA A 126 31.09 12.30 -16.65
CA ALA A 126 31.10 11.41 -17.81
C ALA A 126 29.71 10.82 -18.10
N ALA A 127 28.89 10.62 -17.07
CA ALA A 127 27.48 10.28 -17.20
C ALA A 127 26.69 10.83 -16.00
N THR A 128 25.44 11.19 -16.23
CA THR A 128 24.48 11.57 -15.18
C THR A 128 23.32 10.59 -15.20
N VAL A 129 22.97 10.10 -14.02
CA VAL A 129 21.79 9.28 -13.77
C VAL A 129 20.75 10.16 -13.10
N ASP A 130 19.65 10.36 -13.80
CA ASP A 130 18.46 11.04 -13.30
C ASP A 130 17.24 10.31 -13.87
N TYR A 131 16.39 9.81 -12.98
CA TYR A 131 15.16 9.11 -13.35
C TYR A 131 13.96 10.06 -13.44
N GLY A 132 14.09 11.26 -12.86
CA GLY A 132 12.97 12.17 -12.68
C GLY A 132 11.81 11.55 -11.89
N GLU A 133 10.69 12.27 -11.90
CA GLU A 133 9.45 11.81 -11.25
C GLU A 133 8.77 10.68 -12.02
N GLU A 134 8.87 10.68 -13.35
CA GLU A 134 8.30 9.62 -14.19
C GLU A 134 8.92 8.26 -13.86
N GLY A 135 10.26 8.19 -13.78
CA GLY A 135 10.96 6.96 -13.41
C GLY A 135 10.59 6.47 -12.01
N LEU A 136 10.24 7.38 -11.10
CA LEU A 136 9.80 7.04 -9.75
C LEU A 136 8.44 6.34 -9.71
N PHE A 137 7.45 6.87 -10.45
CA PHE A 137 6.08 6.37 -10.45
C PHE A 137 5.75 5.44 -11.63
N ARG A 138 6.71 5.16 -12.51
CA ARG A 138 6.56 4.31 -13.71
C ARG A 138 5.81 3.01 -13.43
N VAL A 139 6.23 2.29 -12.39
CA VAL A 139 5.68 0.95 -12.09
C VAL A 139 4.24 1.05 -11.56
N ALA A 140 3.94 2.03 -10.70
CA ALA A 140 2.56 2.29 -10.25
C ALA A 140 1.63 2.61 -11.44
N ASN A 141 2.16 3.29 -12.46
CA ASN A 141 1.43 3.63 -13.69
C ASN A 141 1.50 2.57 -14.78
N TYR A 142 2.13 1.40 -14.57
CA TYR A 142 2.30 0.40 -15.62
C TYR A 142 1.14 -0.59 -15.66
N ASP A 143 0.43 -0.73 -16.78
CA ASP A 143 -0.61 -1.75 -16.89
C ASP A 143 -0.04 -3.09 -17.35
N TRP A 144 0.36 -3.92 -16.38
CA TRP A 144 1.00 -5.21 -16.63
C TRP A 144 0.06 -6.23 -17.30
N LYS A 145 0.66 -7.07 -18.14
CA LYS A 145 0.02 -8.11 -18.94
C LYS A 145 0.59 -9.49 -18.57
N SER A 146 -0.24 -10.52 -18.69
CA SER A 146 0.13 -11.90 -18.36
C SER A 146 1.31 -12.49 -19.14
N ALA A 147 1.65 -11.89 -20.28
CA ALA A 147 2.77 -12.30 -21.12
C ALA A 147 4.05 -11.49 -20.85
N ASP A 148 3.97 -10.43 -20.03
CA ASP A 148 5.14 -9.61 -19.74
C ASP A 148 6.14 -10.39 -18.90
N ASP A 149 7.42 -10.12 -19.14
CA ASP A 149 8.48 -10.67 -18.32
C ASP A 149 8.67 -9.81 -17.06
N PRO A 150 8.48 -10.37 -15.85
CA PRO A 150 8.73 -9.64 -14.60
C PRO A 150 10.16 -9.09 -14.47
N TRP A 151 11.17 -9.75 -15.04
CA TRP A 151 12.54 -9.23 -15.05
C TRP A 151 12.62 -7.90 -15.80
N MET A 152 12.12 -7.87 -17.03
CA MET A 152 12.18 -6.69 -17.90
C MET A 152 11.41 -5.51 -17.33
N GLU A 153 10.30 -5.76 -16.64
CA GLU A 153 9.46 -4.68 -16.14
C GLU A 153 9.88 -4.15 -14.76
N PHE A 154 10.27 -5.05 -13.84
CA PHE A 154 10.48 -4.67 -12.43
C PHE A 154 11.94 -4.69 -11.98
N ILE A 155 12.80 -5.44 -12.65
CA ILE A 155 14.19 -5.65 -12.22
C ILE A 155 15.16 -4.88 -13.12
N GLU A 156 15.23 -5.22 -14.41
CA GLU A 156 16.18 -4.62 -15.36
C GLU A 156 16.19 -3.08 -15.34
N PRO A 157 15.04 -2.37 -15.34
CA PRO A 157 15.05 -0.90 -15.36
C PRO A 157 15.61 -0.26 -14.08
N ARG A 158 15.77 -1.05 -13.00
CA ARG A 158 16.40 -0.60 -11.75
C ARG A 158 17.92 -0.61 -11.83
N PHE A 159 18.50 -1.38 -12.76
CA PHE A 159 19.94 -1.63 -12.88
C PHE A 159 20.42 -1.27 -14.29
N ARG A 160 21.20 -0.19 -14.39
CA ARG A 160 21.67 0.33 -15.68
C ARG A 160 23.18 0.23 -15.80
N TRP A 161 23.65 -0.24 -16.95
CA TRP A 161 25.04 -0.08 -17.36
C TRP A 161 25.27 1.35 -17.88
N LEU A 162 26.07 2.13 -17.18
CA LEU A 162 26.66 3.37 -17.69
C LEU A 162 27.89 3.00 -18.50
N ARG A 163 28.06 3.60 -19.68
CA ARG A 163 29.23 3.40 -20.54
C ARG A 163 29.90 4.73 -20.82
N THR A 164 31.22 4.77 -20.72
CA THR A 164 32.02 5.95 -21.03
C THR A 164 33.41 5.56 -21.51
N ASP A 165 34.05 6.41 -22.31
CA ASP A 165 35.41 6.23 -22.77
C ASP A 165 36.36 7.10 -21.94
N ALA A 166 37.57 6.60 -21.69
CA ALA A 166 38.58 7.26 -20.86
C ALA A 166 39.95 7.14 -21.52
N ALA A 167 40.67 8.25 -21.61
CA ALA A 167 42.10 8.25 -21.90
C ALA A 167 42.89 8.23 -20.58
N VAL A 168 43.93 7.39 -20.52
CA VAL A 168 44.82 7.26 -19.37
C VAL A 168 46.24 7.64 -19.82
N THR A 169 46.86 8.57 -19.09
CA THR A 169 48.19 9.15 -19.42
C THR A 169 49.18 9.14 -18.25
N GLU A 170 48.88 8.43 -17.17
CA GLU A 170 49.73 8.32 -15.97
C GLU A 170 49.57 6.96 -15.29
N GLY A 171 49.29 5.91 -16.06
CA GLY A 171 49.14 4.56 -15.54
C GLY A 171 47.94 4.34 -14.61
N LYS A 172 46.99 5.29 -14.55
CA LYS A 172 45.89 5.28 -13.58
C LYS A 172 44.57 5.78 -14.17
N LEU A 173 43.52 4.99 -13.96
CA LEU A 173 42.14 5.35 -14.21
C LEU A 173 41.45 5.67 -12.88
N VAL A 174 40.87 6.87 -12.78
CA VAL A 174 40.13 7.32 -11.59
C VAL A 174 38.67 7.49 -11.92
N LEU A 175 37.81 6.80 -11.16
CA LEU A 175 36.36 6.87 -11.23
C LEU A 175 35.82 7.54 -9.96
N GLY A 176 34.92 8.50 -10.12
CA GLY A 176 34.23 9.18 -9.03
C GLY A 176 32.72 8.96 -9.08
N PHE A 177 32.07 8.83 -7.93
CA PHE A 177 30.63 8.64 -7.80
C PHE A 177 30.05 9.76 -6.92
N ARG A 178 29.36 10.73 -7.53
CA ARG A 178 28.88 11.95 -6.87
C ARG A 178 27.38 12.15 -7.11
N ASN A 179 26.51 12.28 -6.13
CA ASN A 179 26.70 12.21 -4.69
C ASN A 179 26.75 10.75 -4.24
N ALA A 180 27.83 10.34 -3.57
CA ALA A 180 28.11 8.94 -3.28
C ALA A 180 27.02 8.21 -2.50
N ASN A 181 26.34 8.89 -1.58
CA ASN A 181 25.24 8.31 -0.81
C ASN A 181 23.98 8.01 -1.62
N ASP A 182 23.91 8.53 -2.84
CA ASP A 182 22.79 8.35 -3.77
C ASP A 182 23.25 7.63 -5.05
N PHE A 183 24.48 7.08 -5.06
CA PHE A 183 25.07 6.37 -6.19
C PHE A 183 25.46 4.94 -5.78
N PRO A 184 24.55 3.96 -5.90
CA PRO A 184 24.88 2.55 -5.67
C PRO A 184 25.75 2.02 -6.81
N VAL A 185 26.91 1.47 -6.49
CA VAL A 185 27.80 0.84 -7.48
C VAL A 185 27.76 -0.67 -7.28
N ASN A 186 27.27 -1.40 -8.28
CA ASN A 186 27.16 -2.86 -8.26
C ASN A 186 28.38 -3.51 -8.91
N ALA A 187 28.84 -2.98 -10.05
CA ALA A 187 29.95 -3.54 -10.79
C ALA A 187 30.71 -2.49 -11.59
N ILE A 188 32.01 -2.73 -11.82
CA ILE A 188 32.85 -1.92 -12.70
C ILE A 188 33.59 -2.85 -13.67
N ILE A 189 33.52 -2.54 -14.95
CA ILE A 189 34.28 -3.21 -16.01
C ILE A 189 35.15 -2.15 -16.70
N VAL A 190 36.45 -2.40 -16.78
CA VAL A 190 37.39 -1.56 -17.53
C VAL A 190 37.98 -2.43 -18.63
N ALA A 191 37.92 -1.98 -19.88
CA ALA A 191 38.51 -2.71 -20.99
C ALA A 191 39.28 -1.78 -21.93
N SER A 192 40.41 -2.25 -22.46
CA SER A 192 41.08 -1.56 -23.54
C SER A 192 40.11 -1.34 -24.69
N ARG A 193 40.16 -0.15 -25.31
CA ARG A 193 39.28 0.22 -26.42
C ARG A 193 39.32 -0.77 -27.60
N ARG A 194 40.41 -1.53 -27.74
CA ARG A 194 40.61 -2.56 -28.77
C ARG A 194 39.68 -3.77 -28.64
N ILE A 195 39.13 -4.03 -27.45
CA ILE A 195 38.26 -5.19 -27.20
C ILE A 195 36.84 -4.77 -26.78
N THR A 196 36.49 -3.50 -26.95
CA THR A 196 35.21 -2.93 -26.49
C THR A 196 33.99 -3.70 -27.00
N ASP A 197 33.95 -4.03 -28.30
CA ASP A 197 32.81 -4.75 -28.89
C ASP A 197 32.68 -6.17 -28.35
N ARG A 198 33.82 -6.85 -28.13
CA ARG A 198 33.83 -8.16 -27.50
C ARG A 198 33.27 -8.10 -26.08
N VAL A 199 33.65 -7.09 -25.30
CA VAL A 199 33.17 -6.90 -23.93
C VAL A 199 31.69 -6.52 -23.90
N ALA A 200 31.24 -5.65 -24.80
CA ALA A 200 29.82 -5.29 -24.93
C ALA A 200 28.95 -6.54 -25.21
N ASN A 201 29.40 -7.44 -26.09
CA ASN A 201 28.70 -8.72 -26.33
C ASN A 201 28.67 -9.62 -25.08
N GLN A 202 29.74 -9.63 -24.28
CA GLN A 202 29.77 -10.40 -23.03
C GLN A 202 28.85 -9.81 -21.96
N ILE A 203 28.70 -8.49 -21.89
CA ILE A 203 27.73 -7.84 -21.00
C ILE A 203 26.30 -8.28 -21.34
N THR A 204 25.95 -8.38 -22.63
CA THR A 204 24.64 -8.92 -23.06
C THR A 204 24.43 -10.38 -22.59
N ILE A 205 25.51 -11.18 -22.55
CA ILE A 205 25.44 -12.56 -22.01
C ILE A 205 25.28 -12.52 -20.49
N ILE A 206 25.99 -11.62 -19.79
CA ILE A 206 25.83 -11.42 -18.34
C ILE A 206 24.38 -11.06 -18.02
N ASP A 207 23.78 -10.09 -18.71
CA ASP A 207 22.39 -9.69 -18.45
C ASP A 207 21.38 -10.82 -18.73
N ARG A 208 21.65 -11.68 -19.73
CA ARG A 208 20.87 -12.91 -19.92
C ARG A 208 20.99 -13.87 -18.74
N LEU A 209 22.21 -14.09 -18.24
CA LEU A 209 22.45 -14.98 -17.09
C LEU A 209 21.83 -14.41 -15.80
N ARG A 210 21.82 -13.09 -15.64
CA ARG A 210 21.14 -12.41 -14.52
C ARG A 210 19.63 -12.64 -14.57
N ARG A 211 19.03 -12.47 -15.75
CA ARG A 211 17.62 -12.81 -16.01
C ARG A 211 17.32 -14.28 -15.71
N ASP A 212 18.15 -15.20 -16.19
CA ASP A 212 17.98 -16.63 -15.93
C ASP A 212 18.08 -16.96 -14.43
N ALA A 213 19.01 -16.32 -13.71
CA ALA A 213 19.16 -16.49 -12.25
C ALA A 213 17.89 -16.02 -11.51
N PHE A 214 17.34 -14.87 -11.89
CA PHE A 214 16.08 -14.38 -11.33
C PHE A 214 14.92 -15.34 -11.59
N HIS A 215 14.78 -15.88 -12.81
CA HIS A 215 13.73 -16.85 -13.12
C HIS A 215 13.91 -18.20 -12.41
N GLY A 216 15.15 -18.56 -12.03
CA GLY A 216 15.40 -19.70 -11.15
C GLY A 216 14.89 -19.50 -9.72
N LEU A 217 14.72 -18.25 -9.28
CA LEU A 217 14.17 -17.88 -7.98
C LEU A 217 12.66 -17.63 -8.04
N TRP A 218 12.17 -17.08 -9.14
CA TRP A 218 10.78 -16.72 -9.36
C TRP A 218 9.89 -17.96 -9.50
N GLN A 219 8.95 -18.16 -8.57
CA GLN A 219 7.95 -19.22 -8.65
C GLN A 219 6.56 -18.62 -8.83
N GLU A 220 6.04 -18.64 -10.06
CA GLU A 220 4.68 -18.18 -10.32
C GLU A 220 3.66 -19.30 -10.10
N HIS A 221 2.73 -19.09 -9.17
CA HIS A 221 1.53 -19.88 -9.05
C HIS A 221 0.47 -19.36 -10.03
N ARG A 222 0.21 -20.16 -11.07
CA ARG A 222 -0.86 -19.92 -12.03
C ARG A 222 -2.05 -20.81 -11.70
N PRO A 223 -3.23 -20.25 -11.38
CA PRO A 223 -4.42 -21.05 -11.15
C PRO A 223 -4.85 -21.76 -12.43
N GLU A 224 -5.48 -22.93 -12.27
CA GLU A 224 -6.11 -23.62 -13.39
C GLU A 224 -7.29 -22.80 -13.91
N ARG A 225 -7.40 -22.73 -15.23
CA ARG A 225 -8.47 -21.98 -15.88
C ARG A 225 -9.73 -22.84 -15.96
N ALA A 226 -10.80 -22.38 -15.34
CA ALA A 226 -12.14 -22.95 -15.59
C ALA A 226 -12.57 -22.66 -17.04
N PRO A 227 -13.28 -23.59 -17.71
CA PRO A 227 -13.83 -23.31 -19.03
C PRO A 227 -14.94 -22.24 -18.94
N ILE A 228 -15.11 -21.47 -20.03
CA ILE A 228 -16.32 -20.65 -20.18
C ILE A 228 -17.43 -21.60 -20.64
N GLU A 229 -18.46 -21.78 -19.81
CA GLU A 229 -19.51 -22.79 -20.05
C GLU A 229 -20.25 -22.56 -21.37
N THR A 230 -20.63 -21.30 -21.64
CA THR A 230 -21.42 -20.92 -22.82
C THR A 230 -20.79 -19.73 -23.53
N ILE A 231 -20.65 -19.83 -24.86
CA ILE A 231 -20.19 -18.74 -25.72
C ILE A 231 -21.16 -18.66 -26.91
N SER A 232 -21.84 -17.53 -27.06
CA SER A 232 -22.78 -17.26 -28.16
C SER A 232 -22.06 -17.12 -29.50
N ASP A 233 -22.80 -17.22 -30.61
CA ASP A 233 -22.22 -17.04 -31.94
C ASP A 233 -21.70 -15.61 -32.14
N GLU A 234 -22.38 -14.60 -31.59
CA GLU A 234 -21.92 -13.20 -31.62
C GLU A 234 -20.63 -13.01 -30.80
N GLU A 235 -20.52 -13.68 -29.65
CA GLU A 235 -19.30 -13.66 -28.83
C GLU A 235 -18.13 -14.36 -29.53
N ARG A 236 -18.39 -15.50 -30.19
CA ARG A 236 -17.38 -16.18 -31.03
C ARG A 236 -16.93 -15.30 -32.19
N GLN A 237 -17.89 -14.66 -32.86
CA GLN A 237 -17.63 -13.79 -34.01
C GLN A 237 -16.85 -12.54 -33.61
N ARG A 238 -17.24 -11.85 -32.53
CA ARG A 238 -16.48 -10.67 -32.05
C ARG A 238 -15.12 -11.07 -31.49
N GLY A 239 -15.03 -12.28 -30.93
CA GLY A 239 -13.81 -12.89 -30.38
C GLY A 239 -13.57 -12.58 -28.90
N TYR A 240 -14.61 -12.19 -28.16
CA TYR A 240 -14.55 -11.96 -26.72
C TYR A 240 -15.94 -11.96 -26.07
N VAL A 241 -15.96 -12.20 -24.77
CA VAL A 241 -17.15 -12.12 -23.90
C VAL A 241 -17.03 -10.87 -23.03
N VAL A 242 -18.13 -10.16 -22.83
CA VAL A 242 -18.25 -9.11 -21.81
C VAL A 242 -19.28 -9.59 -20.79
N ALA A 243 -18.89 -9.63 -19.52
CA ALA A 243 -19.81 -10.01 -18.46
C ALA A 243 -19.53 -9.22 -17.18
N GLU A 244 -20.55 -9.06 -16.35
CA GLU A 244 -20.44 -8.55 -15.00
C GLU A 244 -19.34 -9.30 -14.24
N ALA A 245 -18.52 -8.54 -13.53
CA ALA A 245 -17.52 -9.04 -12.61
C ALA A 245 -17.83 -8.35 -11.30
N HIS A 246 -18.57 -8.98 -10.39
CA HIS A 246 -19.13 -8.28 -9.24
C HIS A 246 -18.02 -7.66 -8.37
N CYS A 247 -18.17 -6.42 -7.89
CA CYS A 247 -17.10 -5.59 -7.29
C CYS A 247 -16.30 -6.29 -6.16
N SER A 248 -16.94 -7.25 -5.51
CA SER A 248 -16.41 -8.03 -4.42
C SER A 248 -15.79 -9.38 -4.79
N ASP A 249 -15.86 -9.79 -6.06
CA ASP A 249 -15.24 -11.01 -6.55
C ASP A 249 -13.72 -10.82 -6.74
N HIS A 250 -12.96 -11.86 -6.44
CA HIS A 250 -11.53 -11.93 -6.72
C HIS A 250 -11.27 -12.34 -8.17
N PHE A 251 -10.48 -11.55 -8.87
CA PHE A 251 -10.07 -11.86 -10.23
C PHE A 251 -8.54 -11.99 -10.35
N HIS A 252 -8.14 -12.71 -11.39
CA HIS A 252 -6.79 -12.81 -11.90
C HIS A 252 -6.88 -12.87 -13.45
N PRO A 253 -5.76 -12.74 -14.19
CA PRO A 253 -5.83 -12.72 -15.65
C PRO A 253 -6.50 -13.94 -16.29
N TRP A 254 -6.44 -15.10 -15.65
CA TRP A 254 -7.07 -16.34 -16.16
C TRP A 254 -8.51 -16.59 -15.66
N SER A 255 -9.12 -15.65 -14.96
CA SER A 255 -10.50 -15.80 -14.50
C SER A 255 -11.45 -15.88 -15.69
N THR A 256 -12.55 -16.60 -15.52
CA THR A 256 -13.63 -16.73 -16.51
C THR A 256 -14.92 -16.14 -15.96
N PRO A 257 -15.90 -15.81 -16.82
CA PRO A 257 -17.20 -15.35 -16.35
C PRO A 257 -17.79 -16.37 -15.36
N GLY A 258 -18.32 -15.87 -14.24
CA GLY A 258 -19.14 -16.69 -13.35
C GLY A 258 -20.38 -17.18 -14.10
N VAL A 259 -20.93 -18.32 -13.66
CA VAL A 259 -22.14 -18.93 -14.27
C VAL A 259 -23.34 -17.97 -14.27
N ASP A 260 -23.46 -17.16 -13.21
CA ASP A 260 -24.52 -16.16 -13.02
C ASP A 260 -24.06 -14.74 -13.36
N ALA A 261 -22.98 -14.57 -14.14
CA ALA A 261 -22.50 -13.24 -14.53
C ALA A 261 -23.41 -12.62 -15.59
N GLY A 262 -23.97 -11.44 -15.31
CA GLY A 262 -24.83 -10.73 -16.26
C GLY A 262 -24.08 -10.36 -17.54
N ARG A 263 -24.62 -10.75 -18.71
CA ARG A 263 -24.02 -10.49 -20.03
C ARG A 263 -24.70 -9.39 -20.85
N GLU A 264 -25.86 -8.94 -20.39
CA GLU A 264 -26.67 -7.92 -21.08
C GLU A 264 -26.91 -6.70 -20.20
N HIS A 265 -26.94 -6.89 -18.88
CA HIS A 265 -27.28 -5.84 -17.93
C HIS A 265 -26.49 -5.95 -16.64
N ILE A 266 -26.18 -4.80 -16.06
CA ILE A 266 -25.71 -4.64 -14.69
C ILE A 266 -26.71 -3.72 -13.99
N ASN A 267 -27.34 -4.26 -12.94
CA ASN A 267 -28.36 -3.56 -12.18
C ASN A 267 -27.86 -3.33 -10.76
N LEU A 268 -28.06 -2.12 -10.26
CA LEU A 268 -27.84 -1.79 -8.87
C LEU A 268 -28.88 -0.77 -8.40
N PHE A 269 -28.92 -0.57 -7.08
CA PHE A 269 -29.62 0.55 -6.49
C PHE A 269 -28.63 1.39 -5.67
N ALA A 270 -28.98 2.66 -5.47
CA ALA A 270 -28.16 3.59 -4.74
C ALA A 270 -29.05 4.59 -3.98
N THR A 271 -28.45 5.28 -3.03
CA THR A 271 -29.11 6.30 -2.21
C THR A 271 -28.42 7.64 -2.45
N PRO A 272 -29.10 8.78 -2.26
CA PRO A 272 -28.47 10.09 -2.29
C PRO A 272 -27.20 10.17 -1.43
N GLY A 273 -26.11 10.69 -2.01
CA GLY A 273 -24.82 10.86 -1.34
C GLY A 273 -23.97 9.59 -1.18
N ALA A 274 -24.48 8.39 -1.50
CA ALA A 274 -23.69 7.16 -1.40
C ALA A 274 -22.74 6.97 -2.60
N GLN A 275 -21.68 6.20 -2.38
CA GLN A 275 -20.75 5.78 -3.43
C GLN A 275 -20.95 4.30 -3.77
N GLU A 276 -21.32 4.02 -5.01
CA GLU A 276 -21.50 2.66 -5.52
C GLU A 276 -20.36 2.19 -6.43
N GLN A 277 -20.19 0.87 -6.52
CA GLN A 277 -19.13 0.24 -7.30
C GLN A 277 -19.72 -0.75 -8.31
N VAL A 278 -19.45 -0.50 -9.59
CA VAL A 278 -19.83 -1.39 -10.69
C VAL A 278 -18.56 -1.87 -11.39
N SER A 279 -18.52 -3.13 -11.79
CA SER A 279 -17.42 -3.62 -12.61
C SER A 279 -17.84 -4.75 -13.53
N PHE A 280 -17.11 -4.86 -14.62
CA PHE A 280 -17.29 -5.90 -15.63
C PHE A 280 -15.91 -6.32 -16.14
N ALA A 281 -15.85 -7.47 -16.80
CA ALA A 281 -14.62 -7.94 -17.41
C ALA A 281 -14.82 -8.31 -18.88
N VAL A 282 -13.76 -8.08 -19.64
CA VAL A 282 -13.62 -8.53 -21.03
C VAL A 282 -12.77 -9.79 -21.02
N TYR A 283 -13.33 -10.90 -21.49
CA TYR A 283 -12.69 -12.21 -21.56
C TYR A 283 -12.37 -12.53 -23.02
N ALA A 284 -11.08 -12.49 -23.36
CA ALA A 284 -10.60 -12.57 -24.72
C ALA A 284 -10.58 -14.02 -25.23
N LEU A 285 -11.19 -14.26 -26.40
CA LEU A 285 -11.06 -15.52 -27.15
C LEU A 285 -9.93 -15.45 -28.21
N ARG A 286 -9.47 -14.22 -28.51
CA ARG A 286 -8.32 -13.87 -29.34
C ARG A 286 -7.66 -12.62 -28.79
N ASP A 287 -6.45 -12.28 -29.25
CA ASP A 287 -5.78 -11.06 -28.81
C ASP A 287 -6.59 -9.80 -29.19
N LEU A 288 -6.83 -8.94 -28.21
CA LEU A 288 -7.54 -7.67 -28.38
C LEU A 288 -6.60 -6.49 -28.16
N GLU A 289 -6.77 -5.47 -28.99
CA GLU A 289 -5.91 -4.28 -29.00
C GLU A 289 -6.69 -3.03 -28.62
N SER A 290 -6.08 -2.17 -27.79
CA SER A 290 -6.64 -0.87 -27.40
C SER A 290 -8.07 -0.97 -26.83
N VAL A 291 -8.32 -1.98 -26.01
CA VAL A 291 -9.60 -2.20 -25.33
C VAL A 291 -9.85 -1.06 -24.34
N THR A 292 -11.02 -0.44 -24.44
CA THR A 292 -11.51 0.60 -23.53
C THR A 292 -13.04 0.55 -23.51
N PHE A 293 -13.68 1.41 -22.70
CA PHE A 293 -15.12 1.56 -22.72
C PHE A 293 -15.56 3.02 -22.60
N ALA A 294 -16.81 3.28 -22.92
CA ALA A 294 -17.51 4.52 -22.61
C ALA A 294 -18.83 4.19 -21.89
N VAL A 295 -19.31 5.11 -21.05
CA VAL A 295 -20.63 5.02 -20.44
C VAL A 295 -21.46 6.16 -21.02
N SER A 296 -22.64 5.85 -21.58
CA SER A 296 -23.57 6.90 -21.99
C SER A 296 -24.06 7.68 -20.77
N GLU A 297 -24.70 8.84 -21.00
CA GLU A 297 -25.42 9.52 -19.94
C GLU A 297 -26.44 8.58 -19.29
N LEU A 298 -26.50 8.58 -17.96
CA LEU A 298 -27.48 7.80 -17.20
C LEU A 298 -28.75 8.63 -17.06
N ARG A 299 -29.78 8.27 -17.83
CA ARG A 299 -31.01 9.05 -18.00
C ARG A 299 -32.18 8.39 -17.30
N SER A 300 -32.98 9.19 -16.59
CA SER A 300 -34.34 8.83 -16.17
C SER A 300 -35.35 9.42 -17.14
N LYS A 301 -36.65 9.25 -16.87
CA LYS A 301 -37.72 9.84 -17.69
C LYS A 301 -37.72 11.38 -17.68
N THR A 302 -37.16 12.00 -16.64
CA THR A 302 -37.29 13.44 -16.38
C THR A 302 -35.97 14.17 -16.24
N THR A 303 -34.86 13.47 -15.99
CA THR A 303 -33.55 14.06 -15.73
C THR A 303 -32.40 13.09 -16.07
N GLN A 304 -31.15 13.50 -15.86
CA GLN A 304 -29.96 12.67 -16.01
C GLN A 304 -29.01 12.86 -14.84
N LEU A 305 -28.21 11.83 -14.53
CA LEU A 305 -27.12 11.99 -13.57
C LEU A 305 -26.02 12.87 -14.17
N PRO A 306 -25.39 13.75 -13.38
CA PRO A 306 -24.21 14.49 -13.85
C PRO A 306 -23.09 13.53 -14.25
N GLU A 307 -22.42 13.82 -15.38
CA GLU A 307 -21.32 12.99 -15.89
C GLU A 307 -20.22 12.79 -14.85
N THR A 308 -19.95 13.81 -14.03
CA THR A 308 -18.94 13.80 -12.95
C THR A 308 -19.19 12.75 -11.87
N CYS A 309 -20.42 12.21 -11.78
CA CYS A 309 -20.77 11.15 -10.84
C CYS A 309 -20.22 9.79 -11.27
N VAL A 310 -20.01 9.60 -12.58
CA VAL A 310 -19.53 8.33 -13.15
C VAL A 310 -18.03 8.44 -13.38
N LYS A 311 -17.25 7.59 -12.72
CA LYS A 311 -15.78 7.58 -12.79
C LYS A 311 -15.30 6.24 -13.37
N PRO A 312 -15.03 6.19 -14.69
CA PRO A 312 -14.47 5.01 -15.35
C PRO A 312 -13.03 4.73 -14.92
N GLY A 313 -12.68 3.46 -14.76
CA GLY A 313 -11.35 3.01 -14.36
C GLY A 313 -10.93 1.69 -14.99
N LEU A 314 -9.62 1.46 -15.02
CA LEU A 314 -8.96 0.26 -15.51
C LEU A 314 -8.33 -0.49 -14.35
N VAL A 315 -8.66 -1.77 -14.18
CA VAL A 315 -8.04 -2.58 -13.13
C VAL A 315 -6.67 -3.09 -13.60
N GLN A 316 -5.63 -2.64 -12.92
CA GLN A 316 -4.27 -3.12 -13.07
C GLN A 316 -4.14 -4.52 -12.47
N PHE A 317 -3.47 -5.43 -13.19
CA PHE A 317 -2.97 -6.67 -12.61
C PHE A 317 -1.49 -6.47 -12.27
N ALA A 318 -1.00 -7.11 -11.22
CA ALA A 318 0.42 -7.09 -10.88
C ALA A 318 0.85 -8.41 -10.24
N PRO A 319 2.13 -8.80 -10.39
CA PRO A 319 2.68 -9.89 -9.61
C PRO A 319 2.59 -9.59 -8.11
N TRP A 320 2.25 -10.58 -7.29
CA TRP A 320 2.19 -10.39 -5.84
C TRP A 320 2.65 -11.62 -5.08
N HIS A 321 3.31 -11.42 -3.95
CA HIS A 321 3.78 -12.52 -3.11
C HIS A 321 2.59 -13.40 -2.67
N ALA A 322 2.68 -14.71 -2.95
CA ALA A 322 1.67 -15.71 -2.66
C ALA A 322 2.29 -16.81 -1.79
N GLY A 323 1.88 -16.92 -0.52
CA GLY A 323 2.37 -17.96 0.41
C GLY A 323 3.16 -17.41 1.60
N LYS A 324 3.99 -18.26 2.23
CA LYS A 324 4.82 -17.86 3.38
C LYS A 324 5.92 -16.89 2.92
N ARG A 325 6.16 -15.83 3.70
CA ARG A 325 7.07 -14.70 3.39
C ARG A 325 8.52 -15.07 3.02
N ASP A 326 8.97 -16.27 3.38
CA ASP A 326 10.32 -16.79 3.15
C ASP A 326 10.44 -17.60 1.85
N VAL A 327 9.34 -17.83 1.14
CA VAL A 327 9.30 -18.57 -0.13
C VAL A 327 8.96 -17.60 -1.27
N PRO A 328 9.77 -17.49 -2.34
CA PRO A 328 9.56 -16.58 -3.48
C PRO A 328 8.45 -17.04 -4.43
N ALA A 329 7.30 -17.39 -3.86
CA ALA A 329 6.11 -17.74 -4.60
C ALA A 329 5.28 -16.49 -4.87
N TYR A 330 4.81 -16.33 -6.10
CA TYR A 330 4.06 -15.16 -6.56
C TYR A 330 2.83 -15.60 -7.34
N ALA A 331 1.77 -14.80 -7.30
CA ALA A 331 0.60 -14.95 -8.16
C ALA A 331 0.23 -13.59 -8.72
N ILE A 332 -0.36 -13.59 -9.91
CA ILE A 332 -0.86 -12.35 -10.51
C ILE A 332 -2.23 -12.02 -9.93
N LYS A 333 -2.38 -10.81 -9.40
CA LYS A 333 -3.60 -10.36 -8.72
C LYS A 333 -4.01 -8.98 -9.18
N GLU A 334 -5.29 -8.65 -8.97
CA GLU A 334 -5.77 -7.27 -9.08
C GLU A 334 -5.06 -6.35 -8.10
N CYS A 335 -4.74 -5.15 -8.55
CA CYS A 335 -3.95 -4.17 -7.82
C CYS A 335 -4.71 -2.84 -7.71
N LEU A 336 -4.37 -1.88 -8.58
CA LEU A 336 -4.96 -0.54 -8.62
C LEU A 336 -6.15 -0.46 -9.58
N ILE A 337 -7.05 0.47 -9.31
CA ILE A 337 -8.02 1.00 -10.28
C ILE A 337 -7.40 2.29 -10.81
N LEU A 338 -6.76 2.20 -11.98
CA LEU A 338 -6.13 3.33 -12.66
C LEU A 338 -7.16 4.15 -13.44
N PRO A 339 -6.85 5.41 -13.82
CA PRO A 339 -7.64 6.16 -14.78
C PRO A 339 -7.85 5.34 -16.06
N LEU A 340 -9.06 5.38 -16.61
CA LEU A 340 -9.38 4.62 -17.81
C LEU A 340 -8.46 5.03 -18.97
N ARG A 341 -7.85 4.03 -19.59
CA ARG A 341 -7.01 4.17 -20.79
C ARG A 341 -7.06 2.89 -21.62
N PRO A 342 -6.78 2.95 -22.92
CA PRO A 342 -6.73 1.76 -23.76
C PRO A 342 -5.71 0.74 -23.25
N THR A 343 -6.06 -0.54 -23.30
CA THR A 343 -5.18 -1.66 -22.90
C THR A 343 -5.24 -2.82 -23.89
N SER A 344 -4.35 -3.80 -23.75
CA SER A 344 -4.40 -5.06 -24.50
C SER A 344 -4.97 -6.16 -23.63
N VAL A 345 -5.76 -7.07 -24.22
CA VAL A 345 -6.23 -8.27 -23.53
C VAL A 345 -5.81 -9.48 -24.35
N GLY A 346 -4.91 -10.29 -23.79
CA GLY A 346 -4.37 -11.45 -24.48
C GLY A 346 -5.40 -12.57 -24.61
N SER A 347 -5.30 -13.37 -25.67
CA SER A 347 -6.15 -14.55 -25.87
C SER A 347 -6.13 -15.44 -24.63
N LYS A 348 -7.32 -15.95 -24.25
CA LYS A 348 -7.53 -16.82 -23.07
C LYS A 348 -7.25 -16.16 -21.73
N THR A 349 -7.27 -14.82 -21.68
CA THR A 349 -7.18 -14.03 -20.45
C THR A 349 -8.35 -13.06 -20.35
N CYS A 350 -8.47 -12.38 -19.21
CA CYS A 350 -9.44 -11.33 -18.99
C CYS A 350 -8.79 -10.02 -18.55
N LYS A 351 -9.52 -8.92 -18.73
CA LYS A 351 -9.24 -7.63 -18.13
C LYS A 351 -10.49 -7.06 -17.49
N ARG A 352 -10.36 -6.57 -16.27
CA ARG A 352 -11.47 -5.97 -15.53
C ARG A 352 -11.46 -4.45 -15.68
N PHE A 353 -12.66 -3.90 -15.82
CA PHE A 353 -12.95 -2.49 -15.87
C PHE A 353 -13.86 -2.12 -14.70
N TRP A 354 -13.73 -0.90 -14.22
CA TRP A 354 -14.36 -0.44 -13.00
C TRP A 354 -15.10 0.88 -13.24
N ILE A 355 -16.21 1.07 -12.55
CA ILE A 355 -17.00 2.30 -12.56
C ILE A 355 -17.33 2.62 -11.11
N THR A 356 -16.79 3.72 -10.59
CA THR A 356 -17.28 4.30 -9.33
C THR A 356 -18.42 5.26 -9.64
N ILE A 357 -19.53 5.16 -8.90
CA ILE A 357 -20.68 6.05 -9.04
C ILE A 357 -20.86 6.82 -7.73
N ASP A 358 -20.52 8.11 -7.71
CA ASP A 358 -20.76 8.99 -6.57
C ASP A 358 -22.12 9.69 -6.75
N MET A 359 -23.12 9.26 -5.98
CA MET A 359 -24.49 9.80 -6.12
C MET A 359 -24.58 11.23 -5.59
N PRO A 360 -25.20 12.17 -6.34
CA PRO A 360 -25.52 13.49 -5.80
C PRO A 360 -26.37 13.41 -4.53
N ALA A 361 -26.17 14.34 -3.60
CA ALA A 361 -26.94 14.39 -2.35
C ALA A 361 -28.42 14.73 -2.56
N ASP A 362 -28.75 15.35 -3.69
CA ASP A 362 -30.09 15.79 -4.10
C ASP A 362 -30.67 14.96 -5.26
N VAL A 363 -30.07 13.80 -5.56
CA VAL A 363 -30.50 12.96 -6.69
C VAL A 363 -31.97 12.53 -6.53
N PRO A 364 -32.84 12.81 -7.52
CA PRO A 364 -34.23 12.36 -7.46
C PRO A 364 -34.36 10.84 -7.50
N GLU A 365 -35.37 10.30 -6.81
CA GLU A 365 -35.79 8.91 -6.95
C GLU A 365 -36.11 8.58 -8.41
N GLY A 366 -35.72 7.40 -8.88
CA GLY A 366 -36.01 6.94 -10.21
C GLY A 366 -35.09 5.82 -10.69
N LEU A 367 -35.36 5.36 -11.91
CA LEU A 367 -34.49 4.45 -12.64
C LEU A 367 -33.69 5.26 -13.66
N TYR A 368 -32.36 5.21 -13.55
CA TYR A 368 -31.43 5.87 -14.45
C TYR A 368 -30.72 4.82 -15.27
N GLU A 369 -30.79 4.95 -16.59
CA GLU A 369 -30.32 3.93 -17.52
C GLU A 369 -29.36 4.49 -18.54
N GLY A 370 -28.37 3.69 -18.91
CA GLY A 370 -27.45 3.97 -19.99
C GLY A 370 -26.78 2.70 -20.47
N THR A 371 -25.77 2.88 -21.31
CA THR A 371 -25.05 1.79 -21.98
C THR A 371 -23.57 1.93 -21.71
N ILE A 372 -22.95 0.82 -21.31
CA ILE A 372 -21.51 0.63 -21.32
C ILE A 372 -21.14 0.06 -22.69
N THR A 373 -20.44 0.84 -23.50
CA THR A 373 -19.96 0.40 -24.82
C THR A 373 -18.49 0.06 -24.73
N VAL A 374 -18.16 -1.22 -24.89
CA VAL A 374 -16.79 -1.74 -24.92
C VAL A 374 -16.29 -1.72 -26.35
N ASN A 375 -15.12 -1.10 -26.56
CA ASN A 375 -14.49 -0.96 -27.86
C ASN A 375 -13.12 -1.62 -27.85
N ALA A 376 -12.77 -2.28 -28.94
CA ALA A 376 -11.42 -2.77 -29.22
C ALA A 376 -11.07 -2.41 -30.66
N ARG A 377 -9.82 -2.01 -30.93
CA ARG A 377 -9.40 -1.56 -32.27
C ARG A 377 -9.58 -2.63 -33.34
N ASN A 378 -9.36 -3.88 -32.97
CA ASN A 378 -9.32 -5.02 -33.89
C ASN A 378 -10.55 -5.95 -33.75
N ALA A 379 -11.63 -5.50 -33.10
CA ALA A 379 -12.85 -6.28 -32.91
C ALA A 379 -14.13 -5.42 -32.90
N PRO A 380 -15.29 -5.96 -33.31
CA PRO A 380 -16.57 -5.28 -33.13
C PRO A 380 -16.83 -4.91 -31.67
N SER A 381 -17.58 -3.84 -31.41
CA SER A 381 -17.97 -3.43 -30.05
C SER A 381 -18.93 -4.43 -29.39
N ALA A 382 -19.06 -4.29 -28.07
CA ALA A 382 -20.05 -4.99 -27.27
C ALA A 382 -20.68 -4.02 -26.28
N GLU A 383 -21.90 -4.30 -25.85
CA GLU A 383 -22.66 -3.41 -24.99
C GLU A 383 -23.20 -4.15 -23.76
N LEU A 384 -23.22 -3.44 -22.63
CA LEU A 384 -23.96 -3.82 -21.44
C LEU A 384 -24.87 -2.66 -21.05
N ARG A 385 -26.13 -2.95 -20.71
CA ARG A 385 -27.01 -1.95 -20.08
C ARG A 385 -26.57 -1.72 -18.64
N LEU A 386 -26.47 -0.47 -18.23
CA LEU A 386 -26.27 -0.09 -16.83
C LEU A 386 -27.56 0.56 -16.32
N ALA A 387 -28.13 0.02 -15.25
CA ALA A 387 -29.33 0.56 -14.63
C ALA A 387 -29.10 0.81 -13.14
N VAL A 388 -29.27 2.06 -12.72
CA VAL A 388 -29.14 2.51 -11.32
C VAL A 388 -30.51 2.95 -10.82
N ARG A 389 -31.07 2.21 -9.85
CA ARG A 389 -32.29 2.63 -9.14
C ARG A 389 -31.92 3.51 -7.95
N THR A 390 -32.26 4.79 -8.01
CA THR A 390 -32.15 5.65 -6.82
C THR A 390 -33.37 5.44 -5.93
N VAL A 391 -33.15 5.26 -4.64
CA VAL A 391 -34.21 5.10 -3.64
C VAL A 391 -34.31 6.34 -2.75
N PRO A 392 -35.51 6.70 -2.23
CA PRO A 392 -35.72 7.86 -1.38
C PRO A 392 -35.30 7.58 0.08
N VAL A 393 -34.04 7.17 0.26
CA VAL A 393 -33.45 6.88 1.57
C VAL A 393 -32.29 7.83 1.83
N THR A 394 -32.28 8.50 2.97
CA THR A 394 -31.10 9.24 3.43
C THR A 394 -30.44 8.43 4.53
N LEU A 395 -29.18 8.04 4.32
CA LEU A 395 -28.41 7.30 5.31
C LEU A 395 -27.92 8.24 6.41
N ASP A 396 -28.11 7.82 7.65
CA ASP A 396 -27.59 8.53 8.80
C ASP A 396 -26.09 8.24 8.95
N PRO A 397 -25.24 9.25 9.21
CA PRO A 397 -23.83 9.03 9.44
C PRO A 397 -23.62 8.26 10.76
N PRO A 398 -23.03 7.05 10.74
CA PRO A 398 -22.75 6.31 11.96
C PRO A 398 -21.60 6.97 12.72
N PRO A 399 -21.52 6.82 14.05
CA PRO A 399 -20.37 7.24 14.85
C PRO A 399 -19.20 6.24 14.69
N VAL A 400 -18.97 5.78 13.46
CA VAL A 400 -17.93 4.83 13.09
C VAL A 400 -16.92 5.51 12.20
N GLU A 401 -15.65 5.39 12.58
CA GLU A 401 -14.57 5.92 11.79
C GLU A 401 -13.75 4.83 11.11
N ARG A 402 -13.15 5.16 9.98
CA ARG A 402 -12.22 4.31 9.27
C ARG A 402 -10.92 5.07 9.19
N PHE A 403 -9.88 4.50 9.78
CA PHE A 403 -8.64 5.20 10.04
C PHE A 403 -7.47 4.56 9.31
N MET A 404 -6.62 5.40 8.74
CA MET A 404 -5.38 4.97 8.12
C MET A 404 -4.18 5.34 8.98
N TYR A 405 -3.38 4.34 9.35
CA TYR A 405 -2.04 4.57 9.90
C TYR A 405 -1.02 4.78 8.78
N PHE A 406 0.08 5.46 9.14
CA PHE A 406 1.26 5.62 8.28
C PHE A 406 0.96 6.28 6.93
N GLY A 407 0.48 7.53 6.94
CA GLY A 407 0.28 8.26 5.70
C GLY A 407 1.56 8.37 4.88
N THR A 408 1.58 7.73 3.71
CA THR A 408 2.83 7.59 2.97
C THR A 408 3.25 8.89 2.35
N MET A 409 2.39 9.86 2.02
CA MET A 409 2.82 11.18 1.54
C MET A 409 3.63 11.97 2.58
N TYR A 410 3.46 11.72 3.88
CA TYR A 410 4.34 12.30 4.91
C TYR A 410 5.77 11.77 4.78
N TYR A 411 5.91 10.46 4.55
CA TYR A 411 7.21 9.82 4.35
C TYR A 411 7.72 10.01 2.92
N LEU A 412 6.84 10.04 1.91
CA LEU A 412 7.16 10.22 0.50
C LEU A 412 7.62 11.65 0.30
N GLY A 413 6.85 12.65 0.70
CA GLY A 413 7.26 14.04 0.56
C GLY A 413 8.58 14.34 1.30
N LYS A 414 8.82 13.78 2.50
CA LYS A 414 10.10 13.95 3.21
C LYS A 414 11.26 13.12 2.64
N ALA A 415 10.99 11.96 2.01
CA ALA A 415 12.05 11.08 1.51
C ALA A 415 12.30 11.21 -0.01
N TYR A 416 11.29 11.55 -0.80
CA TYR A 416 11.27 11.53 -2.27
C TYR A 416 11.51 12.89 -2.91
N LEU A 417 11.24 13.99 -2.21
CA LEU A 417 11.60 15.30 -2.74
C LEU A 417 13.13 15.48 -2.67
N PRO A 418 13.84 15.66 -3.81
CA PRO A 418 15.29 15.75 -3.83
C PRO A 418 15.82 16.91 -2.97
N ASN A 419 15.08 18.02 -2.95
CA ASN A 419 15.22 19.06 -1.95
C ASN A 419 13.88 19.16 -1.22
N TYR A 420 13.89 19.28 0.11
CA TYR A 420 12.65 19.40 0.86
C TYR A 420 11.94 20.69 0.47
N ASP A 421 10.89 20.54 -0.33
CA ASP A 421 9.98 21.59 -0.74
C ASP A 421 8.74 21.50 0.15
N VAL A 422 8.56 22.51 1.00
CA VAL A 422 7.50 22.53 2.00
C VAL A 422 6.12 22.69 1.37
N GLU A 423 6.00 23.44 0.27
CA GLU A 423 4.71 23.64 -0.40
C GLU A 423 4.30 22.35 -1.07
N ARG A 424 5.19 21.76 -1.86
CA ARG A 424 4.96 20.49 -2.54
C ARG A 424 4.71 19.33 -1.57
N PHE A 425 5.37 19.35 -0.42
CA PHE A 425 5.09 18.40 0.67
C PHE A 425 3.64 18.51 1.17
N TRP A 426 3.13 19.72 1.38
CA TRP A 426 1.77 19.92 1.85
C TRP A 426 0.71 19.68 0.77
N ASP A 427 1.04 19.89 -0.51
CA ASP A 427 0.18 19.48 -1.63
C ASP A 427 0.04 17.95 -1.69
N ALA A 428 1.14 17.23 -1.51
CA ALA A 428 1.12 15.77 -1.40
C ALA A 428 0.28 15.29 -0.20
N MET A 429 0.42 15.95 0.95
CA MET A 429 -0.40 15.65 2.14
C MET A 429 -1.88 15.94 1.91
N ARG A 430 -2.23 17.03 1.23
CA ARG A 430 -3.61 17.37 0.86
C ARG A 430 -4.21 16.36 -0.12
N ALA A 431 -3.44 15.90 -1.11
CA ALA A 431 -3.86 14.83 -2.01
C ALA A 431 -4.20 13.55 -1.25
N GLU A 432 -3.42 13.18 -0.23
CA GLU A 432 -3.73 12.04 0.61
C GLU A 432 -5.01 12.23 1.46
N VAL A 433 -5.22 13.44 2.01
CA VAL A 433 -6.46 13.76 2.74
C VAL A 433 -7.69 13.64 1.82
N ARG A 434 -7.63 14.17 0.60
CA ARG A 434 -8.70 14.04 -0.40
C ARG A 434 -8.95 12.58 -0.74
N PHE A 435 -7.89 11.83 -1.03
CA PHE A 435 -7.98 10.40 -1.33
C PHE A 435 -8.65 9.62 -0.18
N MET A 436 -8.32 9.93 1.08
CA MET A 436 -8.97 9.31 2.24
C MET A 436 -10.46 9.63 2.30
N ARG A 437 -10.81 10.92 2.23
CA ARG A 437 -12.21 11.40 2.26
C ARG A 437 -13.04 10.74 1.16
N ASP A 438 -12.55 10.77 -0.08
CA ASP A 438 -13.24 10.24 -1.26
C ASP A 438 -13.42 8.71 -1.21
N ASN A 439 -12.76 8.03 -0.26
CA ASN A 439 -12.92 6.60 0.01
C ASN A 439 -13.51 6.33 1.41
N GLN A 440 -14.13 7.31 2.06
CA GLN A 440 -14.75 7.20 3.39
C GLN A 440 -13.80 6.82 4.53
N TYR A 441 -12.52 7.20 4.43
CA TYR A 441 -11.51 7.12 5.49
C TYR A 441 -11.12 8.51 5.98
N CYS A 442 -10.49 8.56 7.14
CA CYS A 442 -9.87 9.77 7.66
C CYS A 442 -8.38 9.55 7.99
N ARG A 443 -7.67 10.66 8.09
CA ARG A 443 -6.28 10.71 8.54
C ARG A 443 -6.08 11.82 9.58
N ALA A 444 -6.68 11.62 10.75
CA ALA A 444 -6.46 12.48 11.91
C ALA A 444 -5.35 11.90 12.80
N GLU A 445 -4.12 12.39 12.64
CA GLU A 445 -2.97 11.96 13.46
C GLU A 445 -2.18 13.13 14.01
N CYS A 446 -1.59 12.95 15.20
CA CYS A 446 -0.64 13.90 15.77
C CYS A 446 0.77 13.56 15.28
N LEU A 447 1.40 14.52 14.60
CA LEU A 447 2.71 14.43 13.99
C LEU A 447 3.73 15.13 14.89
N ILE A 448 4.50 14.34 15.64
CA ILE A 448 5.61 14.84 16.47
C ILE A 448 6.93 14.65 15.70
N PRO A 449 7.69 15.72 15.42
CA PRO A 449 9.01 15.60 14.79
C PRO A 449 9.96 14.73 15.61
N ARG A 450 10.78 13.92 14.93
CA ARG A 450 11.81 13.09 15.59
C ARG A 450 13.03 13.94 15.96
N GLY A 451 13.73 13.54 17.03
CA GLY A 451 14.99 14.17 17.46
C GLY A 451 14.79 15.46 18.26
N SER A 452 15.85 16.26 18.37
CA SER A 452 15.91 17.46 19.23
C SER A 452 14.96 18.59 18.82
N GLY A 453 14.34 18.53 17.64
CA GLY A 453 13.36 19.52 17.16
C GLY A 453 11.91 19.24 17.58
N GLY A 454 11.64 18.12 18.26
CA GLY A 454 10.28 17.72 18.65
C GLY A 454 9.81 18.29 19.99
N VAL A 455 10.72 18.55 20.93
CA VAL A 455 10.40 18.98 22.30
C VAL A 455 11.39 20.04 22.75
N LYS A 456 10.90 21.12 23.38
CA LYS A 456 11.74 22.15 24.00
C LYS A 456 11.81 21.92 25.50
N LEU A 457 13.04 21.87 26.01
CA LEU A 457 13.34 21.76 27.44
C LEU A 457 13.87 23.09 27.99
N VAL A 458 13.41 23.47 29.18
CA VAL A 458 13.98 24.56 30.00
C VAL A 458 14.14 24.01 31.42
N ASP A 459 15.36 24.08 31.96
CA ASP A 459 15.69 23.55 33.30
C ASP A 459 15.24 22.10 33.54
N GLY A 460 15.31 21.27 32.49
CA GLY A 460 14.90 19.86 32.56
C GLY A 460 13.38 19.63 32.54
N HIS A 461 12.56 20.65 32.31
CA HIS A 461 11.12 20.55 32.13
C HIS A 461 10.72 20.70 30.66
N VAL A 462 9.72 19.94 30.23
CA VAL A 462 9.10 20.12 28.91
C VAL A 462 8.20 21.35 28.95
N VAL A 463 8.61 22.41 28.25
CA VAL A 463 7.83 23.66 28.14
C VAL A 463 7.03 23.74 26.84
N SER A 464 7.42 22.99 25.81
CA SER A 464 6.61 22.85 24.60
C SER A 464 6.94 21.61 23.79
N VAL A 465 5.95 21.14 23.02
CA VAL A 465 6.09 20.12 21.96
C VAL A 465 5.81 20.79 20.62
N ASN A 466 6.64 20.49 19.61
CA ASN A 466 6.45 21.03 18.27
C ASN A 466 5.29 20.31 17.57
N LEU A 467 4.18 21.03 17.40
CA LEU A 467 2.96 20.51 16.80
C LEU A 467 2.64 21.16 15.44
N ARG A 468 3.59 21.87 14.81
CA ARG A 468 3.37 22.62 13.55
C ARG A 468 2.79 21.73 12.43
N ASP A 469 3.34 20.54 12.23
CA ASP A 469 2.86 19.60 11.21
C ASP A 469 1.44 19.11 11.57
N THR A 470 1.13 18.93 12.85
CA THR A 470 -0.22 18.56 13.32
C THR A 470 -1.21 19.70 13.04
N THR A 471 -0.87 20.93 13.42
CA THR A 471 -1.71 22.11 13.17
C THR A 471 -2.03 22.25 11.68
N ARG A 472 -1.03 22.11 10.81
CA ARG A 472 -1.25 22.22 9.35
C ARG A 472 -2.10 21.06 8.82
N LEU A 473 -1.91 19.83 9.31
CA LEU A 473 -2.79 18.70 8.95
C LEU A 473 -4.24 18.96 9.38
N MET A 474 -4.47 19.43 10.61
CA MET A 474 -5.83 19.73 11.09
C MET A 474 -6.50 20.84 10.27
N GLN A 475 -5.74 21.85 9.83
CA GLN A 475 -6.24 22.87 8.92
C GLN A 475 -6.67 22.27 7.58
N ILE A 476 -5.83 21.40 6.99
CA ILE A 476 -6.16 20.72 5.73
C ILE A 476 -7.41 19.85 5.89
N LEU A 477 -7.56 19.11 7.00
CA LEU A 477 -8.77 18.32 7.25
C LEU A 477 -10.04 19.19 7.28
N LYS A 478 -9.97 20.41 7.84
CA LYS A 478 -11.09 21.36 7.81
C LYS A 478 -11.35 21.91 6.40
N GLU A 479 -10.29 22.32 5.70
CA GLU A 479 -10.39 22.87 4.33
C GLU A 479 -10.93 21.85 3.32
N GLU A 480 -10.67 20.57 3.54
CA GLU A 480 -11.08 19.48 2.65
C GLU A 480 -12.36 18.77 3.12
N ASP A 481 -13.03 19.21 4.18
CA ASP A 481 -14.19 18.53 4.77
C ASP A 481 -13.93 17.04 5.07
N ALA A 482 -12.77 16.77 5.68
CA ALA A 482 -12.26 15.43 5.98
C ALA A 482 -12.09 15.19 7.49
N TRP A 483 -12.85 15.92 8.31
CA TRP A 483 -12.80 15.79 9.77
C TRP A 483 -13.29 14.40 10.22
N PRO A 484 -12.65 13.76 11.22
CA PRO A 484 -13.08 12.44 11.68
C PRO A 484 -14.49 12.49 12.29
N ARG A 485 -15.38 11.62 11.82
CA ARG A 485 -16.78 11.45 12.24
C ARG A 485 -16.92 11.07 13.70
N ASP A 486 -16.00 10.26 14.23
CA ASP A 486 -15.98 9.91 15.64
C ASP A 486 -15.34 10.97 16.54
N ASN A 487 -14.85 12.07 15.93
CA ASN A 487 -14.13 13.18 16.54
C ASN A 487 -12.94 12.73 17.40
N THR A 488 -12.21 11.70 16.98
CA THR A 488 -10.97 11.25 17.64
C THR A 488 -9.78 11.19 16.70
N MET A 489 -8.57 11.39 17.22
CA MET A 489 -7.30 11.29 16.48
C MET A 489 -6.27 10.47 17.26
N ILE A 490 -5.26 9.94 16.58
CA ILE A 490 -4.21 9.12 17.24
C ILE A 490 -2.91 9.91 17.39
N CYS A 491 -2.35 9.92 18.59
CA CYS A 491 -1.02 10.50 18.85
C CYS A 491 -0.01 9.41 19.19
N ARG A 492 0.99 9.23 18.32
CA ARG A 492 2.03 8.23 18.51
C ARG A 492 3.19 8.80 19.31
N THR A 493 3.42 8.24 20.49
CA THR A 493 4.38 8.80 21.48
C THR A 493 5.62 7.93 21.68
N GLY A 494 5.81 6.87 20.88
CA GLY A 494 7.03 6.05 20.93
C GLY A 494 8.33 6.84 20.70
N GLY A 495 8.27 7.93 19.91
CA GLY A 495 9.39 8.86 19.77
C GLY A 495 9.77 9.58 21.08
N LEU A 496 8.78 9.91 21.91
CA LEU A 496 9.00 10.49 23.23
C LEU A 496 9.56 9.46 24.22
N ASN A 497 9.10 8.20 24.16
CA ASN A 497 9.68 7.12 24.95
C ASN A 497 11.19 6.98 24.68
N LEU A 498 11.60 6.96 23.41
CA LEU A 498 13.02 6.93 23.02
C LEU A 498 13.78 8.16 23.50
N MET A 499 13.19 9.35 23.38
CA MET A 499 13.81 10.61 23.77
C MET A 499 14.10 10.68 25.27
N PHE A 500 13.23 10.10 26.10
CA PHE A 500 13.31 10.21 27.56
C PHE A 500 13.88 8.97 28.24
N GLY A 501 14.56 8.09 27.50
CA GLY A 501 15.38 7.00 28.07
C GLY A 501 14.77 5.60 27.99
N GLY A 502 13.59 5.45 27.39
CA GLY A 502 13.05 4.13 27.01
C GLY A 502 13.68 3.60 25.72
N HIS A 503 13.40 2.34 25.36
CA HIS A 503 13.91 1.74 24.13
C HIS A 503 12.98 0.65 23.57
N PHE A 504 13.13 0.36 22.27
CA PHE A 504 12.43 -0.72 21.56
C PHE A 504 13.41 -1.43 20.62
N HIS A 505 13.76 -2.69 20.88
CA HIS A 505 14.58 -3.52 19.98
C HIS A 505 13.76 -4.64 19.34
N ARG A 506 13.81 -4.70 18.00
CA ARG A 506 13.11 -5.69 17.16
C ARG A 506 13.68 -7.12 17.32
N PRO A 507 12.99 -8.18 16.84
CA PRO A 507 13.08 -9.56 17.37
C PRO A 507 14.43 -10.28 17.36
N LYS A 508 15.49 -9.72 16.76
CA LYS A 508 16.84 -10.31 16.77
C LYS A 508 17.61 -10.02 18.09
N THR A 509 17.18 -9.00 18.84
CA THR A 509 17.67 -8.67 20.19
C THR A 509 16.45 -8.29 21.05
N PRO A 510 15.80 -9.25 21.73
CA PRO A 510 14.54 -8.97 22.43
C PRO A 510 14.77 -8.00 23.58
N GLY A 511 14.03 -6.88 23.58
CA GLY A 511 14.05 -5.91 24.66
C GLY A 511 13.17 -4.70 24.35
N VAL A 512 12.23 -4.42 25.26
CA VAL A 512 11.47 -3.19 25.29
C VAL A 512 11.41 -2.69 26.72
N GLN A 513 11.51 -1.38 26.92
CA GLN A 513 11.43 -0.79 28.24
C GLN A 513 10.79 0.60 28.19
N PHE A 514 9.83 0.79 29.08
CA PHE A 514 9.19 2.08 29.26
C PHE A 514 10.06 2.88 30.20
N ILE A 515 10.26 4.15 29.86
CA ILE A 515 11.18 5.10 30.48
C ILE A 515 11.54 4.73 31.93
N PRO A 516 12.77 4.27 32.21
CA PRO A 516 13.10 3.69 33.51
C PRO A 516 13.30 4.73 34.61
N SER A 517 13.64 5.98 34.26
CA SER A 517 13.91 7.03 35.25
C SER A 517 12.67 7.86 35.58
N GLU A 518 12.55 8.28 36.84
CA GLU A 518 11.49 9.19 37.27
C GLU A 518 11.53 10.52 36.52
N GLU A 519 12.73 11.07 36.29
CA GLU A 519 12.91 12.30 35.52
C GLU A 519 12.39 12.16 34.09
N GLY A 520 12.68 11.03 33.43
CA GLY A 520 12.18 10.76 32.09
C GLY A 520 10.66 10.59 32.07
N ARG A 521 10.07 9.90 33.07
CA ARG A 521 8.60 9.76 33.20
C ARG A 521 7.93 11.11 33.42
N ARG A 522 8.53 11.98 34.25
CA ARG A 522 8.05 13.37 34.44
C ARG A 522 8.02 14.14 33.11
N LYS A 523 9.12 14.11 32.34
CA LYS A 523 9.18 14.76 31.02
C LYS A 523 8.15 14.20 30.04
N TYR A 524 7.96 12.88 30.02
CA TYR A 524 6.93 12.25 29.20
C TYR A 524 5.53 12.73 29.60
N THR A 525 5.22 12.74 30.89
CA THR A 525 3.95 13.27 31.42
C THR A 525 3.72 14.73 31.05
N GLU A 526 4.74 15.58 31.20
CA GLU A 526 4.66 17.00 30.82
C GLU A 526 4.38 17.16 29.32
N ALA A 527 5.04 16.37 28.47
CA ALA A 527 4.79 16.37 27.02
C ALA A 527 3.35 15.94 26.67
N ILE A 528 2.85 14.87 27.31
CA ILE A 528 1.46 14.39 27.12
C ILE A 528 0.46 15.48 27.52
N ARG A 529 0.64 16.11 28.69
CA ARG A 529 -0.21 17.20 29.17
C ARG A 529 -0.20 18.39 28.22
N PHE A 530 0.98 18.80 27.75
CA PHE A 530 1.11 19.88 26.78
C PHE A 530 0.32 19.59 25.50
N ILE A 531 0.47 18.37 24.94
CA ILE A 531 -0.21 17.98 23.70
C ILE A 531 -1.73 17.96 23.89
N ASP A 532 -2.23 17.34 24.96
CA ASP A 532 -3.67 17.25 25.25
C ASP A 532 -4.30 18.63 25.48
N GLN A 533 -3.64 19.49 26.28
CA GLN A 533 -4.11 20.86 26.54
C GLN A 533 -4.12 21.72 25.27
N HIS A 534 -3.07 21.62 24.44
CA HIS A 534 -3.01 22.34 23.18
C HIS A 534 -4.12 21.87 22.22
N ALA A 535 -4.33 20.57 22.08
CA ALA A 535 -5.39 20.01 21.25
C ALA A 535 -6.79 20.48 21.69
N LYS A 536 -7.04 20.51 23.00
CA LYS A 536 -8.29 21.05 23.57
C LYS A 536 -8.46 22.53 23.29
N ALA A 537 -7.40 23.34 23.46
CA ALA A 537 -7.44 24.77 23.20
C ALA A 537 -7.71 25.11 21.73
N GLU A 538 -7.17 24.32 20.81
CA GLU A 538 -7.33 24.50 19.36
C GLU A 538 -8.61 23.84 18.80
N GLY A 539 -9.39 23.14 19.64
CA GLY A 539 -10.59 22.40 19.22
C GLY A 539 -10.27 21.25 18.25
N TRP A 540 -9.16 20.55 18.47
CA TRP A 540 -8.81 19.33 17.72
C TRP A 540 -9.64 18.13 18.16
N PRO A 541 -9.67 17.03 17.38
CA PRO A 541 -10.31 15.79 17.80
C PRO A 541 -9.70 15.27 19.12
N GLU A 542 -10.47 14.50 19.89
CA GLU A 542 -10.00 13.86 21.11
C GLU A 542 -8.78 12.99 20.81
N ILE A 543 -7.68 13.20 21.54
CA ILE A 543 -6.45 12.45 21.33
C ILE A 543 -6.50 11.11 22.05
N ALA A 544 -6.37 10.02 21.29
CA ALA A 544 -6.00 8.71 21.81
C ALA A 544 -4.48 8.53 21.72
N PHE A 545 -3.81 8.55 22.86
CA PHE A 545 -2.35 8.34 22.93
C PHE A 545 -1.99 6.86 22.75
N GLU A 546 -1.03 6.58 21.87
CA GLU A 546 -0.46 5.25 21.61
C GLU A 546 1.07 5.35 21.67
N CYS A 547 1.70 4.78 22.70
CA CYS A 547 3.15 4.76 22.78
C CYS A 547 3.77 3.69 21.88
N LEU A 548 3.17 2.50 21.91
CA LEU A 548 3.52 1.32 21.12
C LEU A 548 2.26 0.44 21.02
N GLY A 549 2.25 -0.53 20.10
CA GLY A 549 1.28 -1.62 20.06
C GLY A 549 1.98 -2.94 19.74
N GLU A 550 1.21 -4.02 19.72
CA GLU A 550 1.68 -5.40 19.56
C GLU A 550 2.79 -5.77 20.57
N PHE A 551 2.54 -5.41 21.84
CA PHE A 551 3.42 -5.68 22.98
C PHE A 551 3.74 -7.17 23.13
N THR A 552 2.81 -8.03 22.72
CA THR A 552 2.99 -9.48 22.76
C THR A 552 4.22 -9.94 21.95
N ASN A 553 4.61 -9.20 20.90
CA ASN A 553 5.83 -9.49 20.14
C ASN A 553 7.12 -9.43 21.00
N PHE A 554 7.07 -8.75 22.14
CA PHE A 554 8.19 -8.60 23.10
C PHE A 554 8.01 -9.44 24.37
N ARG A 555 6.98 -10.30 24.44
CA ARG A 555 6.70 -11.20 25.57
C ARG A 555 6.59 -10.42 26.89
N GLU A 556 7.20 -10.91 27.97
CA GLU A 556 7.04 -10.36 29.32
C GLU A 556 7.50 -8.90 29.45
N SER A 557 8.58 -8.50 28.77
CA SER A 557 9.01 -7.09 28.78
C SER A 557 7.98 -6.19 28.08
N GLY A 558 7.32 -6.71 27.04
CA GLY A 558 6.17 -6.05 26.41
C GLY A 558 4.98 -5.90 27.35
N LYS A 559 4.63 -6.94 28.10
CA LYS A 559 3.55 -6.88 29.11
C LYS A 559 3.84 -5.83 30.18
N THR A 560 5.07 -5.85 30.73
CA THR A 560 5.50 -4.87 31.74
C THR A 560 5.40 -3.44 31.19
N PHE A 561 5.93 -3.22 29.98
CA PHE A 561 5.82 -1.93 29.30
C PHE A 561 4.37 -1.48 29.15
N ALA A 562 3.50 -2.37 28.66
CA ALA A 562 2.10 -2.08 28.39
C ALA A 562 1.37 -1.62 29.66
N LEU A 563 1.53 -2.35 30.76
CA LEU A 563 0.93 -2.00 32.05
C LEU A 563 1.42 -0.64 32.54
N GLU A 564 2.73 -0.39 32.50
CA GLU A 564 3.31 0.86 33.00
C GLU A 564 2.85 2.09 32.21
N VAL A 565 2.87 2.01 30.87
CA VAL A 565 2.50 3.15 30.02
C VAL A 565 1.00 3.43 30.07
N HIS A 566 0.16 2.38 30.07
CA HIS A 566 -1.29 2.56 30.11
C HIS A 566 -1.77 3.00 31.49
N LYS A 567 -1.13 2.53 32.57
CA LYS A 567 -1.37 3.06 33.92
C LYS A 567 -1.03 4.54 33.99
N LEU A 568 0.15 4.96 33.51
CA LEU A 568 0.53 6.37 33.51
C LEU A 568 -0.47 7.24 32.74
N LEU A 569 -0.92 6.81 31.55
CA LEU A 569 -1.89 7.56 30.75
C LEU A 569 -3.27 7.61 31.43
N HIS A 570 -3.70 6.50 32.04
CA HIS A 570 -4.94 6.42 32.82
C HIS A 570 -4.93 7.37 34.02
N ASP A 571 -3.84 7.36 34.82
CA ASP A 571 -3.67 8.23 35.99
C ASP A 571 -3.63 9.73 35.61
N LEU A 572 -3.25 10.05 34.37
CA LEU A 572 -3.31 11.41 33.83
C LEU A 572 -4.70 11.85 33.37
N GLY A 573 -5.66 10.92 33.27
CA GLY A 573 -7.01 11.19 32.78
C GLY A 573 -7.08 11.52 31.29
N VAL A 574 -6.10 11.06 30.49
CA VAL A 574 -6.10 11.21 29.04
C VAL A 574 -6.52 9.93 28.35
N SER A 575 -7.14 10.04 27.18
CA SER A 575 -7.56 8.87 26.41
C SER A 575 -6.37 8.16 25.77
N ASN A 576 -6.43 6.84 25.72
CA ASN A 576 -5.36 6.02 25.14
C ASN A 576 -5.94 4.87 24.29
N THR A 577 -5.08 4.25 23.49
CA THR A 577 -5.43 3.06 22.69
C THR A 577 -4.27 2.09 22.66
N VAL A 578 -4.58 0.79 22.54
CA VAL A 578 -3.61 -0.27 22.30
C VAL A 578 -4.00 -1.06 21.07
N ARG A 579 -3.16 -1.03 20.04
CA ARG A 579 -3.22 -2.01 18.97
C ARG A 579 -2.63 -3.32 19.47
N GLY A 580 -3.45 -4.35 19.60
CA GLY A 580 -3.04 -5.60 20.24
C GLY A 580 -3.01 -6.80 19.31
N ASN A 581 -2.09 -7.74 19.58
CA ASN A 581 -2.05 -9.04 18.88
C ASN A 581 -1.87 -10.26 19.80
N GLY A 582 -2.00 -10.11 21.12
CA GLY A 582 -2.09 -11.24 22.04
C GLY A 582 -2.15 -10.88 23.53
N PRO A 583 -1.74 -11.81 24.41
CA PRO A 583 -1.95 -11.70 25.85
C PRO A 583 -1.30 -10.49 26.54
N SER A 584 -0.12 -10.04 26.08
CA SER A 584 0.55 -8.90 26.70
C SER A 584 -0.20 -7.59 26.45
N ASP A 585 -0.91 -7.51 25.33
CA ASP A 585 -1.78 -6.37 24.99
C ASP A 585 -3.13 -6.45 25.73
N MET A 586 -3.60 -7.65 26.05
CA MET A 586 -4.82 -7.86 26.86
C MET A 586 -4.65 -7.42 28.31
N ALA A 587 -3.46 -7.56 28.90
CA ALA A 587 -3.21 -7.26 30.30
C ALA A 587 -3.70 -5.86 30.75
N PRO A 588 -3.32 -4.73 30.10
CA PRO A 588 -3.85 -3.42 30.48
C PRO A 588 -5.34 -3.23 30.17
N ILE A 589 -5.91 -3.97 29.21
CA ILE A 589 -7.35 -3.94 28.89
C ILE A 589 -8.14 -4.58 30.03
N GLU A 590 -7.69 -5.75 30.51
CA GLU A 590 -8.31 -6.48 31.62
C GLU A 590 -8.33 -5.66 32.92
N GLU A 591 -7.32 -4.82 33.14
CA GLU A 591 -7.23 -3.88 34.26
C GLU A 591 -8.05 -2.59 34.07
N GLY A 592 -8.73 -2.40 32.93
CA GLY A 592 -9.51 -1.19 32.66
C GLY A 592 -8.67 0.06 32.41
N LEU A 593 -7.39 -0.10 32.05
CA LEU A 593 -6.46 1.01 31.81
C LEU A 593 -6.56 1.60 30.39
N VAL A 594 -7.31 0.95 29.50
CA VAL A 594 -7.37 1.29 28.07
C VAL A 594 -8.73 1.88 27.68
N THR A 595 -8.75 3.12 27.18
CA THR A 595 -9.98 3.79 26.73
C THR A 595 -10.54 3.19 25.45
N TYR A 596 -9.67 2.96 24.46
CA TYR A 596 -10.06 2.45 23.14
C TYR A 596 -9.26 1.17 22.79
N PRO A 597 -9.69 -0.01 23.26
CA PRO A 597 -9.09 -1.27 22.84
C PRO A 597 -9.17 -1.46 21.33
N GLN A 598 -8.07 -1.88 20.71
CA GLN A 598 -7.96 -1.99 19.25
C GLN A 598 -7.31 -3.33 18.84
N PRO A 599 -7.96 -4.48 19.08
CA PRO A 599 -7.43 -5.79 18.72
C PRO A 599 -7.25 -5.96 17.22
N ASN A 600 -6.30 -6.81 16.83
CA ASN A 600 -6.33 -7.48 15.54
C ASN A 600 -7.06 -8.82 15.62
N TRP A 601 -7.13 -9.55 14.50
CA TRP A 601 -7.84 -10.82 14.41
C TRP A 601 -7.41 -11.86 15.46
N ALA A 602 -6.18 -11.79 16.01
CA ALA A 602 -5.69 -12.71 17.03
C ALA A 602 -6.22 -12.43 18.45
N MET A 603 -6.90 -11.30 18.65
CA MET A 603 -7.47 -10.84 19.93
C MET A 603 -8.99 -10.61 19.88
N MET A 604 -9.67 -11.18 18.90
CA MET A 604 -11.10 -10.98 18.68
C MET A 604 -11.92 -12.23 19.04
N PHE A 605 -11.52 -12.98 20.06
CA PHE A 605 -12.33 -14.09 20.59
C PHE A 605 -13.54 -13.57 21.38
N PRO A 606 -14.67 -14.31 21.45
CA PRO A 606 -15.89 -13.84 22.09
C PRO A 606 -15.71 -13.29 23.52
N ASP A 607 -14.95 -14.02 24.33
CA ASP A 607 -14.60 -13.66 25.72
C ASP A 607 -13.74 -12.39 25.79
N GLN A 608 -12.76 -12.25 24.89
CA GLN A 608 -11.92 -11.06 24.82
C GLN A 608 -12.69 -9.83 24.36
N LEU A 609 -13.55 -9.98 23.34
CA LEU A 609 -14.42 -8.91 22.87
C LEU A 609 -15.37 -8.44 23.97
N GLU A 610 -15.87 -9.36 24.79
CA GLU A 610 -16.71 -9.04 25.94
C GLU A 610 -15.95 -8.23 27.00
N VAL A 611 -14.73 -8.64 27.34
CA VAL A 611 -13.86 -7.87 28.24
C VAL A 611 -13.62 -6.46 27.71
N MET A 612 -13.30 -6.31 26.42
CA MET A 612 -13.04 -5.00 25.81
C MET A 612 -14.27 -4.09 25.80
N ARG A 613 -15.47 -4.64 25.57
CA ARG A 613 -16.72 -3.85 25.65
C ARG A 613 -17.03 -3.41 27.07
N ARG A 614 -16.75 -4.28 28.05
CA ARG A 614 -16.99 -3.98 29.46
C ARG A 614 -16.04 -2.94 30.03
N THR A 615 -14.78 -2.97 29.62
CA THR A 615 -13.69 -2.17 30.21
C THR A 615 -13.36 -0.90 29.42
N GLY A 616 -13.50 -0.95 28.09
CA GLY A 616 -13.24 0.18 27.20
C GLY A 616 -14.46 1.07 26.99
N LYS A 617 -14.22 2.32 26.56
CA LYS A 617 -15.26 3.27 26.18
C LYS A 617 -15.88 2.93 24.82
N ARG A 618 -15.05 2.49 23.87
CA ARG A 618 -15.46 2.03 22.53
C ARG A 618 -14.50 0.94 22.05
N LEU A 619 -15.02 -0.03 21.33
CA LEU A 619 -14.22 -1.06 20.69
C LEU A 619 -13.79 -0.59 19.30
N TRP A 620 -12.47 -0.52 19.09
CA TRP A 620 -11.87 -0.31 17.78
C TRP A 620 -11.34 -1.65 17.24
N ALA A 621 -10.87 -1.68 16.01
CA ALA A 621 -10.30 -2.86 15.37
C ALA A 621 -9.14 -2.46 14.47
N TYR A 622 -8.17 -3.36 14.34
CA TYR A 622 -6.94 -3.09 13.61
C TYR A 622 -6.49 -4.29 12.77
N ASN A 623 -6.21 -4.09 11.47
CA ASN A 623 -5.65 -5.13 10.59
C ASN A 623 -6.35 -6.50 10.72
N PHE A 624 -7.66 -6.54 10.57
CA PHE A 624 -8.45 -7.76 10.82
C PHE A 624 -9.07 -8.37 9.56
N SER A 625 -9.31 -7.61 8.49
CA SER A 625 -9.85 -8.14 7.23
C SER A 625 -9.65 -7.18 6.04
N ARG A 626 -10.04 -7.58 4.82
CA ARG A 626 -10.04 -6.73 3.61
C ARG A 626 -11.37 -6.79 2.83
N SER A 627 -12.43 -7.26 3.47
CA SER A 627 -13.69 -7.60 2.82
C SER A 627 -14.81 -6.60 3.08
N ARG A 628 -15.73 -6.50 2.12
CA ARG A 628 -17.01 -5.79 2.29
C ARG A 628 -17.78 -6.29 3.51
N PHE A 629 -17.92 -7.62 3.63
CA PHE A 629 -18.62 -8.28 4.74
C PHE A 629 -18.06 -7.86 6.11
N SER A 630 -16.73 -7.82 6.24
CA SER A 630 -16.09 -7.51 7.51
C SER A 630 -16.28 -6.07 7.94
N LEU A 631 -16.21 -5.12 7.01
CA LEU A 631 -16.39 -3.69 7.32
C LEU A 631 -17.84 -3.31 7.57
N GLY A 632 -18.79 -4.04 6.98
CA GLY A 632 -20.21 -3.89 7.24
C GLY A 632 -20.68 -4.75 8.42
N TRP A 633 -21.05 -5.98 8.12
CA TRP A 633 -21.76 -6.89 9.01
C TRP A 633 -20.96 -7.35 10.22
N PHE A 634 -19.67 -7.71 10.07
CA PHE A 634 -18.85 -8.13 11.22
C PHE A 634 -18.64 -6.98 12.21
N CYS A 635 -18.25 -5.81 11.73
CA CYS A 635 -18.10 -4.62 12.57
C CYS A 635 -19.40 -4.30 13.31
N TRP A 636 -20.53 -4.35 12.61
CA TRP A 636 -21.85 -4.12 13.21
C TRP A 636 -22.17 -5.14 14.30
N ARG A 637 -22.06 -6.43 13.99
CA ARG A 637 -22.36 -7.55 14.91
C ARG A 637 -21.56 -7.47 16.22
N HIS A 638 -20.35 -6.93 16.17
CA HIS A 638 -19.45 -6.87 17.31
C HIS A 638 -19.33 -5.48 17.96
N GLY A 639 -20.08 -4.49 17.48
CA GLY A 639 -20.05 -3.13 18.04
C GLY A 639 -18.70 -2.44 17.85
N ILE A 640 -18.01 -2.73 16.74
CA ILE A 640 -16.76 -2.07 16.38
C ILE A 640 -17.11 -0.69 15.82
N THR A 641 -16.58 0.36 16.44
CA THR A 641 -16.84 1.76 16.06
C THR A 641 -15.64 2.45 15.42
N ARG A 642 -14.53 1.75 15.24
CA ARG A 642 -13.45 2.21 14.37
C ARG A 642 -12.71 1.04 13.77
N ALA A 643 -12.47 1.09 12.46
CA ALA A 643 -11.65 0.11 11.76
C ALA A 643 -10.38 0.79 11.23
N SER A 644 -9.22 0.32 11.66
CA SER A 644 -7.93 0.93 11.32
C SER A 644 -7.02 -0.03 10.55
N TYR A 645 -6.29 0.51 9.58
CA TYR A 645 -5.35 -0.28 8.77
C TYR A 645 -3.95 0.33 8.76
N GLU A 646 -2.93 -0.53 8.90
CA GLU A 646 -1.52 -0.14 8.83
C GLU A 646 -1.03 0.12 7.42
N SER A 647 -1.55 -0.60 6.42
CA SER A 647 -1.22 -0.34 5.02
C SER A 647 -2.17 0.70 4.48
N GLY A 648 -1.82 1.94 4.78
CA GLY A 648 -2.41 3.07 4.10
C GLY A 648 -2.08 3.12 2.62
N VAL A 649 -2.01 4.33 2.09
CA VAL A 649 -1.09 4.56 0.97
C VAL A 649 0.28 4.14 1.51
N TYR A 650 0.98 3.20 0.88
CA TYR A 650 2.27 2.71 1.39
C TYR A 650 3.14 2.14 0.27
N ALA A 651 4.34 2.71 0.10
CA ALA A 651 5.39 2.18 -0.77
C ALA A 651 6.66 1.97 0.08
N ASN A 652 6.95 0.72 0.43
CA ASN A 652 8.19 0.36 1.12
C ASN A 652 9.34 0.20 0.12
N GLY A 653 9.48 1.13 -0.83
CA GLY A 653 10.22 0.92 -2.07
C GLY A 653 9.59 1.75 -3.18
N GLN A 654 9.93 1.47 -4.44
CA GLN A 654 9.36 2.20 -5.57
C GLN A 654 7.84 1.94 -5.63
N PRO A 655 7.01 3.00 -5.72
CA PRO A 655 5.57 2.82 -5.87
C PRO A 655 5.23 1.83 -7.00
N GLY A 656 4.43 0.81 -6.68
CA GLY A 656 4.05 -0.27 -7.60
C GLY A 656 5.08 -1.40 -7.75
N ASN A 657 6.33 -1.25 -7.28
CA ASN A 657 7.32 -2.32 -7.37
C ASN A 657 7.12 -3.36 -6.26
N VAL A 658 6.43 -4.44 -6.60
CA VAL A 658 6.00 -5.50 -5.68
C VAL A 658 7.14 -6.27 -5.04
N PHE A 659 8.32 -6.28 -5.67
CA PHE A 659 9.52 -6.94 -5.15
C PHE A 659 10.19 -6.16 -4.01
N GLU A 660 9.80 -4.89 -3.82
CA GLU A 660 10.27 -4.05 -2.72
C GLU A 660 9.22 -3.95 -1.60
N ILE A 661 8.01 -4.47 -1.81
CA ILE A 661 6.95 -4.43 -0.80
C ILE A 661 7.05 -5.65 0.11
N THR A 662 7.56 -5.43 1.32
CA THR A 662 7.75 -6.45 2.37
C THR A 662 6.58 -6.56 3.35
N GLY A 663 5.49 -5.83 3.09
CA GLY A 663 4.39 -5.56 4.04
C GLY A 663 3.00 -5.94 3.55
N MET A 664 1.99 -5.33 4.16
CA MET A 664 0.59 -5.47 3.76
C MET A 664 0.34 -4.64 2.48
N PHE A 665 -0.50 -5.14 1.58
CA PHE A 665 -0.83 -4.46 0.31
C PHE A 665 -1.51 -3.12 0.64
N PRO A 666 -1.09 -1.99 0.03
CA PRO A 666 -1.58 -0.67 0.40
C PRO A 666 -3.04 -0.46 -0.01
N MET A 667 -3.75 0.43 0.69
CA MET A 667 -5.12 0.83 0.33
C MET A 667 -5.15 1.65 -0.97
N GLY A 668 -4.08 2.38 -1.26
CA GLY A 668 -3.85 3.07 -2.53
C GLY A 668 -2.36 3.21 -2.82
N LEU A 669 -2.00 3.52 -4.07
CA LEU A 669 -0.61 3.80 -4.43
C LEU A 669 -0.51 5.19 -5.07
N PRO A 670 0.50 6.00 -4.71
CA PRO A 670 0.74 7.23 -5.42
C PRO A 670 1.23 6.92 -6.84
N THR A 671 0.57 7.53 -7.82
CA THR A 671 0.94 7.52 -9.24
C THR A 671 1.62 8.83 -9.65
N SER A 672 1.58 9.83 -8.78
CA SER A 672 2.36 11.08 -8.83
C SER A 672 2.55 11.63 -7.40
N MET A 673 3.20 12.78 -7.26
CA MET A 673 3.25 13.49 -5.98
C MET A 673 1.90 14.09 -5.53
N THR A 674 0.85 14.08 -6.37
CA THR A 674 -0.47 14.66 -6.03
C THR A 674 -1.64 13.76 -6.43
N THR A 675 -1.37 12.55 -6.90
CA THR A 675 -2.38 11.59 -7.34
C THR A 675 -2.13 10.25 -6.68
N ILE A 676 -3.19 9.66 -6.13
CA ILE A 676 -3.18 8.36 -5.48
C ILE A 676 -4.34 7.56 -6.06
N GLU A 677 -4.03 6.39 -6.61
CA GLU A 677 -5.05 5.50 -7.16
C GLU A 677 -5.49 4.47 -6.11
N PRO A 678 -6.81 4.21 -5.98
CA PRO A 678 -7.33 3.25 -5.04
C PRO A 678 -7.04 1.84 -5.52
N THR A 679 -6.91 0.93 -4.57
CA THR A 679 -6.88 -0.50 -4.87
C THR A 679 -8.30 -1.08 -4.96
N VAL A 680 -8.44 -2.22 -5.64
CA VAL A 680 -9.73 -2.94 -5.74
C VAL A 680 -10.27 -3.29 -4.34
N TRP A 681 -9.42 -3.75 -3.43
CA TRP A 681 -9.86 -4.11 -2.08
C TRP A 681 -10.30 -2.89 -1.25
N LEU A 682 -9.68 -1.71 -1.41
CA LEU A 682 -10.19 -0.49 -0.78
C LEU A 682 -11.63 -0.19 -1.22
N LYS A 683 -11.94 -0.31 -2.52
CA LYS A 683 -13.30 -0.10 -3.01
C LYS A 683 -14.30 -1.14 -2.50
N ARG A 684 -13.87 -2.37 -2.20
CA ARG A 684 -14.70 -3.35 -1.46
C ARG A 684 -14.98 -2.89 -0.03
N LEU A 685 -13.99 -2.30 0.64
CA LEU A 685 -14.19 -1.74 1.98
C LEU A 685 -15.14 -0.55 2.00
N VAL A 686 -15.13 0.29 0.96
CA VAL A 686 -16.14 1.36 0.77
C VAL A 686 -17.55 0.77 0.69
N GLN A 687 -17.74 -0.34 -0.02
CA GLN A 687 -19.04 -1.01 -0.06
C GLN A 687 -19.46 -1.59 1.29
N GLY A 688 -18.50 -2.11 2.08
CA GLY A 688 -18.77 -2.54 3.46
C GLY A 688 -19.12 -1.37 4.36
N ALA A 689 -18.58 -0.19 4.06
CA ALA A 689 -18.90 1.03 4.77
C ALA A 689 -20.33 1.49 4.53
N VAL A 690 -20.77 1.47 3.27
CA VAL A 690 -22.16 1.73 2.89
C VAL A 690 -23.11 0.70 3.52
N ASP A 691 -22.74 -0.59 3.53
CA ASP A 691 -23.54 -1.62 4.23
C ASP A 691 -23.74 -1.29 5.72
N TYR A 692 -22.69 -0.79 6.39
CA TYR A 692 -22.77 -0.36 7.79
C TYR A 692 -23.73 0.82 7.97
N GLU A 693 -23.72 1.78 7.06
CA GLU A 693 -24.62 2.95 7.10
C GLU A 693 -26.09 2.55 6.96
N TYR A 694 -26.39 1.56 6.11
CA TYR A 694 -27.73 0.96 6.03
C TYR A 694 -28.12 0.26 7.34
N LEU A 695 -27.23 -0.55 7.93
CA LEU A 695 -27.48 -1.22 9.21
C LEU A 695 -27.77 -0.23 10.34
N TYR A 696 -26.98 0.83 10.42
CA TYR A 696 -27.13 1.89 11.40
C TYR A 696 -28.45 2.66 11.22
N THR A 697 -28.75 3.06 9.98
CA THR A 697 -30.00 3.77 9.64
C THR A 697 -31.20 2.89 9.96
N LEU A 698 -31.19 1.61 9.57
CA LEU A 698 -32.24 0.67 9.88
C LEU A 698 -32.45 0.55 11.40
N ASP A 699 -31.40 0.30 12.19
CA ASP A 699 -31.55 0.15 13.64
C ASP A 699 -32.15 1.40 14.31
N ARG A 700 -31.78 2.60 13.86
CA ARG A 700 -32.38 3.85 14.34
C ARG A 700 -33.86 3.94 13.99
N ARG A 701 -34.23 3.62 12.75
CA ARG A 701 -35.63 3.64 12.28
C ARG A 701 -36.48 2.62 13.03
N LEU A 702 -35.94 1.42 13.29
CA LEU A 702 -36.58 0.40 14.11
C LEU A 702 -36.88 0.90 15.52
N ARG A 703 -35.88 1.44 16.23
CA ARG A 703 -36.07 1.97 17.60
C ARG A 703 -37.12 3.06 17.68
N THR A 704 -37.22 3.90 16.65
CA THR A 704 -38.24 4.96 16.57
C THR A 704 -39.63 4.38 16.31
N ALA A 705 -39.75 3.47 15.34
CA ALA A 705 -41.02 2.86 14.96
C ALA A 705 -41.59 1.93 16.05
N GLU A 706 -40.74 1.16 16.73
CA GLU A 706 -41.09 0.31 17.88
C GLU A 706 -41.72 1.13 19.03
N LYS A 707 -41.34 2.40 19.16
CA LYS A 707 -41.85 3.33 20.19
C LYS A 707 -42.99 4.25 19.71
N SER A 708 -43.36 4.16 18.43
CA SER A 708 -44.43 4.99 17.86
C SER A 708 -45.81 4.48 18.26
N ASP A 709 -46.85 5.31 18.15
CA ASP A 709 -48.24 4.89 18.32
C ASP A 709 -48.86 4.26 17.05
N ASN A 710 -48.12 4.27 15.93
CA ASN A 710 -48.59 3.71 14.68
C ASN A 710 -48.41 2.18 14.65
N LYS A 711 -49.52 1.45 14.74
CA LYS A 711 -49.53 -0.03 14.75
C LYS A 711 -48.90 -0.65 13.49
N ASN A 712 -49.04 -0.02 12.33
CA ASN A 712 -48.43 -0.48 11.09
C ASN A 712 -46.89 -0.35 11.15
N ALA A 713 -46.40 0.82 11.57
CA ALA A 713 -44.97 1.05 11.76
C ALA A 713 -44.35 0.07 12.79
N GLN A 714 -45.05 -0.17 13.90
CA GLN A 714 -44.64 -1.17 14.89
C GLN A 714 -44.58 -2.60 14.31
N GLN A 715 -45.53 -2.97 13.43
CA GLN A 715 -45.55 -4.30 12.81
C GLN A 715 -44.37 -4.48 11.86
N ILE A 716 -44.14 -3.52 10.96
CA ILE A 716 -43.00 -3.52 10.03
C ILE A 716 -41.69 -3.59 10.83
N ALA A 717 -41.58 -2.81 11.91
CA ALA A 717 -40.38 -2.82 12.75
C ALA A 717 -40.14 -4.18 13.43
N ARG A 718 -41.18 -4.88 13.89
CA ARG A 718 -41.04 -6.24 14.43
C ARG A 718 -40.53 -7.24 13.38
N GLU A 719 -41.05 -7.16 12.15
CA GLU A 719 -40.63 -8.03 11.05
C GLU A 719 -39.18 -7.77 10.65
N ALA A 720 -38.81 -6.50 10.49
CA ALA A 720 -37.46 -6.09 10.17
C ALA A 720 -36.45 -6.41 11.29
N ARG A 721 -36.84 -6.24 12.56
CA ARG A 721 -36.02 -6.66 13.72
C ARG A 721 -35.77 -8.15 13.70
N LYS A 722 -36.81 -8.96 13.51
CA LYS A 722 -36.69 -10.42 13.41
C LYS A 722 -35.74 -10.81 12.28
N TRP A 723 -35.90 -10.23 11.10
CA TRP A 723 -35.00 -10.47 9.97
C TRP A 723 -33.55 -10.09 10.30
N LEU A 724 -33.32 -8.93 10.92
CA LEU A 724 -31.98 -8.48 11.28
C LEU A 724 -31.34 -9.42 12.31
N ASP A 725 -32.08 -9.80 13.35
CA ASP A 725 -31.60 -10.70 14.39
C ASP A 725 -31.28 -12.10 13.83
N GLU A 726 -32.09 -12.61 12.91
CA GLU A 726 -31.81 -13.85 12.18
C GLU A 726 -30.47 -13.74 11.41
N LYS A 727 -30.27 -12.66 10.64
CA LYS A 727 -29.00 -12.45 9.90
C LYS A 727 -27.80 -12.29 10.82
N LEU A 728 -27.96 -11.64 11.97
CA LEU A 728 -26.89 -11.50 12.95
C LEU A 728 -26.60 -12.80 13.70
N SER A 729 -27.56 -13.71 13.79
CA SER A 729 -27.39 -15.03 14.39
C SER A 729 -26.62 -16.00 13.48
N ASP A 730 -26.71 -15.82 12.15
CA ASP A 730 -25.91 -16.57 11.16
C ASP A 730 -24.40 -16.26 11.27
N ILE A 731 -24.06 -15.08 11.80
CA ILE A 731 -22.67 -14.62 11.92
C ILE A 731 -22.06 -15.16 13.23
N PRO A 732 -20.97 -15.96 13.17
CA PRO A 732 -20.40 -16.54 14.38
C PRO A 732 -19.86 -15.47 15.34
N ALA A 733 -19.68 -15.83 16.61
CA ALA A 733 -19.09 -14.92 17.57
C ALA A 733 -17.55 -14.86 17.41
N GLY A 734 -17.00 -13.66 17.24
CA GLY A 734 -15.56 -13.42 17.25
C GLY A 734 -14.85 -13.72 15.93
N SER A 735 -13.52 -13.78 15.94
CA SER A 735 -12.71 -13.81 14.71
C SER A 735 -12.27 -15.18 14.24
N THR A 736 -12.72 -16.29 14.84
CA THR A 736 -12.24 -17.65 14.49
C THR A 736 -12.36 -17.95 12.99
N TYR A 737 -13.32 -17.32 12.31
CA TYR A 737 -13.54 -17.38 10.87
C TYR A 737 -13.05 -16.16 10.10
N VAL A 738 -12.75 -15.06 10.79
CA VAL A 738 -12.03 -13.91 10.24
C VAL A 738 -10.51 -14.08 10.41
N ARG A 739 -10.05 -15.30 10.76
CA ARG A 739 -8.64 -15.68 10.85
C ARG A 739 -8.00 -15.70 9.46
N GLY A 740 -7.69 -14.52 8.96
CA GLY A 740 -6.74 -14.30 7.89
C GLY A 740 -5.61 -13.44 8.43
N ASP A 741 -4.37 -13.81 8.17
CA ASP A 741 -3.32 -12.81 8.23
C ASP A 741 -3.63 -11.83 7.07
N PRO A 742 -3.96 -10.55 7.31
CA PRO A 742 -4.21 -9.62 6.22
C PRO A 742 -2.95 -9.41 5.37
N ARG A 743 -1.78 -9.90 5.80
CA ARG A 743 -0.55 -9.98 5.00
C ARG A 743 -0.47 -11.25 4.14
N SER A 744 -1.29 -12.27 4.44
CA SER A 744 -1.41 -13.54 3.70
C SER A 744 -2.50 -13.55 2.61
N ASP A 745 -3.21 -12.44 2.42
CA ASP A 745 -4.27 -12.26 1.41
C ASP A 745 -5.38 -13.32 1.47
N LYS A 746 -5.76 -13.70 2.70
CA LYS A 746 -6.93 -14.57 2.94
C LYS A 746 -8.15 -13.69 3.20
N ASP A 747 -8.98 -13.53 2.18
CA ASP A 747 -10.28 -12.87 2.30
C ASP A 747 -11.31 -13.85 2.90
N VAL A 748 -12.26 -13.31 3.65
CA VAL A 748 -13.38 -14.04 4.30
C VAL A 748 -14.69 -13.83 3.55
N GLN A 749 -14.67 -12.95 2.54
CA GLN A 749 -15.75 -12.73 1.59
C GLN A 749 -16.19 -14.06 0.95
N GLY A 750 -17.50 -14.26 0.80
CA GLY A 750 -18.03 -15.48 0.18
C GLY A 750 -18.04 -16.72 1.08
N THR A 751 -17.44 -16.67 2.28
CA THR A 751 -17.31 -17.86 3.15
C THR A 751 -18.63 -18.23 3.83
N PHE A 752 -19.38 -17.24 4.32
CA PHE A 752 -20.65 -17.45 5.04
C PHE A 752 -21.85 -17.23 4.14
N TRP A 753 -21.79 -16.13 3.39
CA TRP A 753 -22.80 -15.75 2.44
C TRP A 753 -22.13 -15.60 1.08
N PRO A 754 -22.75 -16.10 0.01
CA PRO A 754 -22.40 -15.71 -1.35
C PRO A 754 -22.26 -14.20 -1.44
N VAL A 755 -21.30 -13.74 -2.26
CA VAL A 755 -21.01 -12.31 -2.37
C VAL A 755 -22.25 -11.50 -2.75
N ARG A 756 -23.07 -12.02 -3.67
CA ARG A 756 -24.32 -11.39 -4.14
C ARG A 756 -25.42 -11.32 -3.06
N ASP A 757 -25.35 -12.14 -2.01
CA ASP A 757 -26.31 -12.04 -0.91
C ASP A 757 -26.16 -10.72 -0.13
N LEU A 758 -24.97 -10.11 -0.15
CA LEU A 758 -24.75 -8.80 0.48
C LEU A 758 -25.59 -7.70 -0.19
N ASP A 759 -25.73 -7.73 -1.51
CA ASP A 759 -26.60 -6.78 -2.23
C ASP A 759 -28.07 -7.04 -1.94
N ARG A 760 -28.46 -8.32 -1.91
CA ARG A 760 -29.82 -8.72 -1.54
C ARG A 760 -30.18 -8.22 -0.14
N TYR A 761 -29.28 -8.39 0.83
CA TYR A 761 -29.51 -7.92 2.19
C TYR A 761 -29.50 -6.40 2.29
N ARG A 762 -28.63 -5.70 1.55
CA ARG A 762 -28.69 -4.24 1.47
C ARG A 762 -30.03 -3.76 0.91
N TRP A 763 -30.52 -4.41 -0.14
CA TRP A 763 -31.83 -4.09 -0.72
C TRP A 763 -32.97 -4.30 0.29
N GLN A 764 -32.98 -5.44 1.00
CA GLN A 764 -33.96 -5.71 2.05
C GLN A 764 -33.94 -4.65 3.16
N MET A 765 -32.74 -4.20 3.59
CA MET A 765 -32.62 -3.09 4.53
C MET A 765 -33.24 -1.80 3.99
N ALA A 766 -32.95 -1.46 2.72
CA ALA A 766 -33.53 -0.27 2.08
C ALA A 766 -35.07 -0.35 2.03
N GLN A 767 -35.64 -1.51 1.70
CA GLN A 767 -37.09 -1.73 1.70
C GLN A 767 -37.69 -1.48 3.07
N PHE A 768 -37.14 -2.07 4.13
CA PHE A 768 -37.62 -1.83 5.50
C PHE A 768 -37.51 -0.36 5.91
N ILE A 769 -36.42 0.33 5.56
CA ILE A 769 -36.27 1.77 5.85
C ILE A 769 -37.39 2.58 5.17
N MET A 770 -37.67 2.31 3.88
CA MET A 770 -38.72 3.00 3.13
C MET A 770 -40.13 2.68 3.65
N GLU A 771 -40.40 1.42 3.99
CA GLU A 771 -41.70 1.00 4.54
C GLU A 771 -41.96 1.62 5.92
N ILE A 772 -40.97 1.62 6.80
CA ILE A 772 -41.05 2.31 8.09
C ILE A 772 -41.27 3.82 7.88
N GLY A 773 -40.52 4.44 6.95
CA GLY A 773 -40.68 5.86 6.62
C GLY A 773 -42.11 6.21 6.23
N ARG A 774 -42.67 5.50 5.24
CA ARG A 774 -44.05 5.70 4.77
C ARG A 774 -45.07 5.49 5.88
N ALA A 775 -44.96 4.42 6.66
CA ALA A 775 -45.89 4.15 7.75
C ALA A 775 -45.84 5.25 8.83
N MET A 776 -44.66 5.81 9.10
CA MET A 776 -44.51 6.91 10.07
C MET A 776 -45.06 8.25 9.57
N GLU A 777 -45.06 8.48 8.25
CA GLU A 777 -45.65 9.67 7.62
C GLU A 777 -47.18 9.59 7.53
N GLU A 778 -47.74 8.42 7.21
CA GLU A 778 -49.21 8.20 7.13
C GLU A 778 -49.93 8.25 8.50
N GLY A 779 -49.17 8.19 9.60
CA GLY A 779 -49.69 8.26 10.97
C GLY A 779 -49.65 9.65 11.61
N GLN A 780 -49.15 10.67 10.90
CA GLN A 780 -49.24 12.09 11.26
C GLN A 780 -50.49 12.69 10.64
#